data_AF-A0A226WYW4-F1
#
_entry.id   AF-A0A226WYW4-F1
#
_cell.length_a   1.000
_cell.length_b   1.000
_cell.length_c   1.000
_cell.angle_alpha   90.00
_cell.angle_beta   90.00
_cell.angle_gamma   90.00
#
_symmetry.space_group_name_H-M   'P 1'
#
loop_
_entity.id
_entity.type
_entity.pdbx_description
1 polymer ?
#
loop_
_entity_poly.entity_id
_entity_poly.type
_entity_poly.pdbx_seq_one_letter_code
_entity_poly.pdbx_strand_id
1 'polypeptide(L)'
;MVHGSVSSALLAGETLAVYRDGQKVGTATVSGTGWTFNDSGVGVGSHTYTAQVENSSGNGPRSGPFTFNELSNVPSAPVITDVQDAVGPVQGPVPNNGTTDDNQPTIRGTGTAGDTLWLFVDGRGVGETTVDGTGHWSIIPPTALLDGAHTFTATQFASGQPQSALSNPWTVTVDTAPHTPVETVAITNLVDDSSGSYVNVPSGGSTKDTSPIVQGTVSSALLTGETLVVYRDSVKVGTATVNGTSWSFNDSNVAVGDHTYTARVENSVGTGQYSAGYSFTEASASTHLQGIKLDISGMVNPLYGSTYPNYIMDIQGAPVDSNNTCLIALLQVGDQSLRVNTYFAGNWYTGNNMNNLVEGIYYGSMGLNTVVTITAYGTTGTGRSQLINKNDVYTYSSTIGQILAAEVQYPYPAAGYDSPNYYHTYLTATGAKSTLPTVLSATHHDSSVDAQALAAAGTTDQPAATADQPHSVVGDHQAFTGTTGHDTVDLNVDPTVYFKEATAHIQGSTVHPADATSPTPAVNTLHLTGDHQILDLTSLTGKTAAAKISGIEVIDLGGHENHLKLSLTDVLNLGEQDLFQKDGKQQMMVNGADGDSVDLSNAHIAGVADGVWHQEGTAQVGGVTYNVYEHSGAHTELLIQQGVQIALHN
;
A
#
# COMPACT_ATOMS: atom_id res chain seq x y z
N MET A 1 42.17 -60.90 21.63
CA MET A 1 42.13 -62.37 21.91
C MET A 1 43.55 -62.91 21.93
N VAL A 2 43.93 -63.60 23.00
CA VAL A 2 45.27 -64.17 23.18
C VAL A 2 45.24 -65.66 22.86
N HIS A 3 46.26 -66.15 22.16
CA HIS A 3 46.44 -67.55 21.80
C HIS A 3 47.76 -68.07 22.36
N GLY A 4 47.81 -69.35 22.68
CA GLY A 4 49.06 -70.01 23.00
C GLY A 4 48.94 -71.53 22.97
N SER A 5 49.99 -72.18 23.46
CA SER A 5 50.03 -73.63 23.63
C SER A 5 50.59 -74.03 25.00
N VAL A 6 50.29 -75.25 25.40
CA VAL A 6 50.92 -75.99 26.49
C VAL A 6 51.73 -77.14 25.89
N SER A 7 52.81 -77.57 26.56
CA SER A 7 53.71 -78.60 26.03
C SER A 7 53.09 -80.01 25.96
N SER A 8 51.99 -80.23 26.70
CA SER A 8 51.21 -81.47 26.74
C SER A 8 49.77 -81.15 27.09
N ALA A 9 48.83 -82.06 26.78
CA ALA A 9 47.44 -81.90 27.18
C ALA A 9 47.31 -81.80 28.70
N LEU A 10 46.37 -80.96 29.17
CA LEU A 10 46.08 -80.81 30.60
C LEU A 10 45.50 -82.11 31.18
N LEU A 11 45.94 -82.46 32.38
CA LEU A 11 45.41 -83.57 33.16
C LEU A 11 44.09 -83.21 33.84
N ALA A 12 43.36 -84.23 34.32
CA ALA A 12 42.12 -84.03 35.05
C ALA A 12 42.35 -83.17 36.32
N GLY A 13 41.62 -82.06 36.42
CA GLY A 13 41.73 -81.11 37.54
C GLY A 13 42.74 -79.97 37.33
N GLU A 14 43.43 -79.93 36.18
CA GLU A 14 44.27 -78.80 35.79
C GLU A 14 43.48 -77.72 35.05
N THR A 15 43.85 -76.47 35.26
CA THR A 15 43.33 -75.31 34.52
C THR A 15 44.49 -74.42 34.06
N LEU A 16 44.28 -73.60 33.02
CA LEU A 16 45.28 -72.64 32.56
C LEU A 16 44.86 -71.21 32.93
N ALA A 17 45.51 -70.63 33.94
CA ALA A 17 45.30 -69.24 34.33
C ALA A 17 46.07 -68.29 33.41
N VAL A 18 45.41 -67.19 33.02
CA VAL A 18 46.00 -66.11 32.23
C VAL A 18 46.14 -64.89 33.12
N TYR A 19 47.30 -64.25 33.05
CA TYR A 19 47.65 -63.07 33.82
C TYR A 19 47.98 -61.92 32.89
N ARG A 20 47.48 -60.73 33.22
CA ARG A 20 47.83 -59.45 32.60
C ARG A 20 48.53 -58.60 33.64
N ASP A 21 49.70 -58.08 33.31
CA ASP A 21 50.51 -57.20 34.18
C ASP A 21 50.74 -57.81 35.57
N GLY A 22 50.92 -59.14 35.60
CA GLY A 22 51.16 -59.93 36.82
C GLY A 22 49.91 -60.36 37.58
N GLN A 23 48.72 -59.81 37.28
CA GLN A 23 47.44 -60.11 37.93
C GLN A 23 46.63 -61.15 37.14
N LYS A 24 45.97 -62.09 37.83
CA LYS A 24 45.14 -63.11 37.16
C LYS A 24 43.89 -62.45 36.60
N VAL A 25 43.70 -62.53 35.29
CA VAL A 25 42.53 -61.96 34.59
C VAL A 25 41.50 -63.02 34.22
N GLY A 26 41.88 -64.30 34.23
CA GLY A 26 40.91 -65.37 34.04
C GLY A 26 41.55 -66.73 33.79
N THR A 27 40.73 -67.66 33.31
CA THR A 27 41.12 -69.02 32.92
C THR A 27 40.86 -69.19 31.42
N ALA A 28 41.85 -69.71 30.69
CA ALA A 28 41.76 -69.94 29.25
C ALA A 28 40.92 -71.18 28.90
N THR A 29 40.36 -71.17 27.69
CA THR A 29 39.76 -72.36 27.08
C THR A 29 40.85 -73.17 26.39
N VAL A 30 41.06 -74.42 26.80
CA VAL A 30 42.12 -75.29 26.28
C VAL A 30 41.51 -76.43 25.44
N SER A 31 42.07 -76.68 24.26
CA SER A 31 41.71 -77.78 23.37
C SER A 31 42.96 -78.49 22.85
N GLY A 32 43.15 -79.75 23.26
CA GLY A 32 44.39 -80.48 23.04
C GLY A 32 45.56 -79.79 23.74
N THR A 33 46.53 -79.32 22.96
CA THR A 33 47.67 -78.51 23.44
C THR A 33 47.51 -77.02 23.16
N GLY A 34 46.50 -76.60 22.40
CA GLY A 34 46.24 -75.18 22.10
C GLY A 34 45.27 -74.55 23.09
N TRP A 35 45.38 -73.24 23.31
CA TRP A 35 44.46 -72.51 24.16
C TRP A 35 44.17 -71.09 23.65
N THR A 36 43.01 -70.57 24.04
CA THR A 36 42.58 -69.20 23.75
C THR A 36 42.03 -68.53 25.00
N PHE A 37 42.21 -67.21 25.08
CA PHE A 37 41.61 -66.37 26.13
C PHE A 37 41.15 -65.04 25.54
N ASN A 38 39.90 -64.67 25.83
CA ASN A 38 39.34 -63.39 25.43
C ASN A 38 39.32 -62.45 26.64
N ASP A 39 40.30 -61.53 26.71
CA ASP A 39 40.35 -60.53 27.76
C ASP A 39 39.47 -59.33 27.39
N SER A 40 38.33 -59.18 28.06
CA SER A 40 37.39 -58.06 27.85
C SER A 40 37.77 -56.79 28.61
N GLY A 41 38.83 -56.81 29.42
CA GLY A 41 39.22 -55.70 30.29
C GLY A 41 40.57 -55.07 29.95
N VAL A 42 41.09 -55.31 28.75
CA VAL A 42 42.36 -54.69 28.31
C VAL A 42 42.14 -53.21 28.00
N GLY A 43 42.99 -52.34 28.56
CA GLY A 43 42.95 -50.90 28.35
C GLY A 43 43.94 -50.45 27.29
N VAL A 44 44.04 -49.14 27.06
CA VAL A 44 45.09 -48.54 26.24
C VAL A 44 46.41 -48.56 27.00
N GLY A 45 47.51 -48.86 26.30
CA GLY A 45 48.86 -48.85 26.84
C GLY A 45 49.58 -50.19 26.72
N SER A 46 50.76 -50.26 27.34
CA SER A 46 51.61 -51.45 27.30
C SER A 46 51.09 -52.51 28.27
N HIS A 47 50.84 -53.71 27.76
CA HIS A 47 50.37 -54.85 28.54
C HIS A 47 51.28 -56.05 28.35
N THR A 48 51.51 -56.78 29.44
CA THR A 48 52.28 -58.02 29.44
C THR A 48 51.41 -59.20 29.88
N TYR A 49 51.27 -60.19 29.01
CA TYR A 49 50.56 -61.43 29.31
C TYR A 49 51.51 -62.57 29.66
N THR A 50 51.13 -63.35 30.66
CA THR A 50 51.74 -64.64 31.00
C THR A 50 50.64 -65.66 31.29
N ALA A 51 50.93 -66.94 31.14
CA ALA A 51 50.00 -68.03 31.46
C ALA A 51 50.67 -69.08 32.36
N GLN A 52 49.88 -69.78 33.17
CA GLN A 52 50.35 -70.78 34.13
C GLN A 52 49.31 -71.88 34.33
N VAL A 53 49.76 -73.13 34.36
CA VAL A 53 48.89 -74.26 34.71
C VAL A 53 48.72 -74.32 36.23
N GLU A 54 47.49 -74.46 36.70
CA GLU A 54 47.13 -74.51 38.13
C GLU A 54 46.33 -75.78 38.44
N ASN A 55 46.59 -76.40 39.59
CA ASN A 55 45.79 -77.47 40.17
C ASN A 55 45.76 -77.38 41.71
N SER A 56 45.06 -78.31 42.38
CA SER A 56 44.92 -78.33 43.84
C SER A 56 46.22 -78.59 44.60
N SER A 57 47.25 -79.12 43.95
CA SER A 57 48.57 -79.40 44.52
C SER A 57 49.55 -78.23 44.36
N GLY A 58 49.16 -77.19 43.60
CA GLY A 58 49.96 -76.00 43.36
C GLY A 58 49.97 -75.56 41.91
N ASN A 59 50.80 -74.56 41.60
CA ASN A 59 50.88 -73.97 40.28
C ASN A 59 52.22 -74.30 39.59
N GLY A 60 52.20 -74.56 38.29
CA GLY A 60 53.39 -74.77 37.45
C GLY A 60 54.19 -73.48 37.20
N PRO A 61 55.25 -73.50 36.36
CA PRO A 61 55.95 -72.26 35.99
C PRO A 61 55.07 -71.32 35.15
N ARG A 62 55.27 -70.00 35.28
CA ARG A 62 54.71 -69.01 34.33
C ARG A 62 55.41 -69.14 32.98
N SER A 63 54.67 -68.92 31.90
CA SER A 63 55.23 -68.77 30.56
C SER A 63 56.18 -67.58 30.46
N GLY A 64 56.93 -67.51 29.36
CA GLY A 64 57.60 -66.26 28.97
C GLY A 64 56.58 -65.12 28.80
N PRO A 65 56.97 -63.87 29.04
CA PRO A 65 56.10 -62.71 28.86
C PRO A 65 55.83 -62.45 27.38
N PHE A 66 54.56 -62.20 27.04
CA PHE A 66 54.16 -61.64 25.75
C PHE A 66 53.73 -60.19 25.96
N THR A 67 54.49 -59.24 25.40
CA THR A 67 54.22 -57.80 25.57
C THR A 67 53.68 -57.22 24.27
N PHE A 68 52.66 -56.37 24.38
CA PHE A 68 52.18 -55.52 23.29
C PHE A 68 51.75 -54.16 23.83
N ASN A 69 51.57 -53.19 22.93
CA ASN A 69 51.05 -51.87 23.26
C ASN A 69 49.71 -51.65 22.56
N GLU A 70 48.64 -51.60 23.32
CA GLU A 70 47.31 -51.28 22.80
C GLU A 70 47.26 -49.76 22.53
N LEU A 71 47.01 -49.37 21.27
CA LEU A 71 46.96 -47.96 20.88
C LEU A 71 45.53 -47.42 21.00
N SER A 72 45.39 -46.20 21.54
CA SER A 72 44.18 -45.40 21.31
C SER A 72 44.37 -44.65 20.00
N ASN A 73 43.54 -44.97 19.02
CA ASN A 73 43.55 -44.38 17.69
C ASN A 73 42.43 -43.35 17.48
N VAL A 74 41.79 -42.90 18.56
CA VAL A 74 40.70 -41.93 18.53
C VAL A 74 41.27 -40.52 18.64
N PRO A 75 41.00 -39.62 17.68
CA PRO A 75 41.42 -38.22 17.79
C PRO A 75 40.81 -37.52 19.00
N SER A 76 41.46 -36.45 19.48
CA SER A 76 40.83 -35.53 20.44
C SER A 76 39.57 -34.91 19.84
N ALA A 77 38.60 -34.52 20.66
CA ALA A 77 37.41 -33.81 20.14
C ALA A 77 37.83 -32.46 19.49
N PRO A 78 37.21 -32.06 18.37
CA PRO A 78 37.39 -30.71 17.85
C PRO A 78 36.75 -29.68 18.79
N VAL A 79 37.04 -28.40 18.58
CA VAL A 79 36.49 -27.29 19.38
C VAL A 79 35.82 -26.30 18.44
N ILE A 80 34.58 -25.93 18.72
CA ILE A 80 33.89 -24.82 18.05
C ILE A 80 34.33 -23.52 18.73
N THR A 81 34.89 -22.59 17.96
CA THR A 81 35.47 -21.35 18.50
C THR A 81 34.70 -20.11 18.09
N ASP A 82 33.89 -20.17 17.03
CA ASP A 82 33.26 -19.00 16.44
C ASP A 82 32.04 -19.41 15.58
N VAL A 83 31.00 -18.59 15.62
CA VAL A 83 29.82 -18.65 14.74
C VAL A 83 29.62 -17.26 14.18
N GLN A 84 29.51 -17.11 12.87
CA GLN A 84 29.45 -15.82 12.19
C GLN A 84 28.12 -15.65 11.47
N ASP A 85 27.49 -14.53 11.71
CA ASP A 85 26.35 -13.99 10.99
C ASP A 85 26.84 -13.22 9.74
N ALA A 86 26.27 -13.54 8.58
CA ALA A 86 26.53 -12.85 7.31
C ALA A 86 25.26 -12.24 6.67
N VAL A 87 24.16 -12.14 7.42
CA VAL A 87 22.87 -11.61 6.98
C VAL A 87 22.52 -10.36 7.80
N GLY A 88 21.64 -9.52 7.25
CA GLY A 88 21.08 -8.41 8.01
C GLY A 88 22.06 -7.28 8.42
N PRO A 89 21.60 -6.41 9.34
CA PRO A 89 22.35 -5.24 9.83
C PRO A 89 23.47 -5.60 10.79
N VAL A 90 23.27 -6.65 11.58
CA VAL A 90 24.18 -7.04 12.67
C VAL A 90 24.95 -8.27 12.24
N GLN A 91 25.97 -8.04 11.40
CA GLN A 91 26.86 -9.10 10.94
C GLN A 91 28.06 -9.27 11.88
N GLY A 92 28.65 -10.46 11.83
CA GLY A 92 29.87 -10.80 12.56
C GLY A 92 29.66 -11.88 13.61
N PRO A 93 30.51 -11.93 14.66
CA PRO A 93 30.50 -13.03 15.62
C PRO A 93 29.21 -13.07 16.46
N VAL A 94 28.56 -14.23 16.46
CA VAL A 94 27.39 -14.58 17.28
C VAL A 94 27.88 -15.27 18.55
N PRO A 95 27.76 -14.64 19.74
CA PRO A 95 28.15 -15.27 21.00
C PRO A 95 27.38 -16.57 21.25
N ASN A 96 27.92 -17.45 22.09
CA ASN A 96 27.17 -18.63 22.53
C ASN A 96 25.92 -18.22 23.31
N ASN A 97 24.76 -18.75 22.92
CA ASN A 97 23.40 -18.35 23.28
C ASN A 97 22.96 -16.97 22.74
N GLY A 98 23.64 -16.47 21.70
CA GLY A 98 23.25 -15.27 20.96
C GLY A 98 22.16 -15.53 19.93
N THR A 99 21.71 -14.46 19.29
CA THR A 99 20.70 -14.45 18.21
C THR A 99 21.34 -14.06 16.88
N THR A 100 20.79 -14.55 15.77
CA THR A 100 21.25 -14.27 14.41
C THR A 100 20.06 -14.29 13.45
N ASP A 101 20.06 -13.41 12.44
CA ASP A 101 19.10 -13.46 11.34
C ASP A 101 19.63 -14.23 10.12
N ASP A 102 20.83 -14.79 10.23
CA ASP A 102 21.41 -15.74 9.29
C ASP A 102 20.97 -17.17 9.63
N ASN A 103 20.14 -17.77 8.77
CA ASN A 103 19.73 -19.17 8.89
C ASN A 103 20.77 -20.18 8.36
N GLN A 104 21.92 -19.72 7.87
CA GLN A 104 23.06 -20.53 7.47
C GLN A 104 24.37 -19.92 8.00
N PRO A 105 24.51 -19.77 9.33
CA PRO A 105 25.65 -19.11 9.89
C PRO A 105 26.94 -19.90 9.62
N THR A 106 28.05 -19.19 9.46
CA THR A 106 29.35 -19.83 9.25
C THR A 106 29.94 -20.28 10.58
N ILE A 107 30.14 -21.60 10.74
CA ILE A 107 30.64 -22.20 11.98
C ILE A 107 32.12 -22.53 11.80
N ARG A 108 32.96 -22.11 12.76
CA ARG A 108 34.41 -22.28 12.72
C ARG A 108 34.95 -22.89 13.99
N GLY A 109 36.10 -23.55 13.86
CA GLY A 109 36.75 -24.17 14.99
C GLY A 109 38.16 -24.68 14.72
N THR A 110 38.64 -25.47 15.68
CA THR A 110 39.94 -26.15 15.61
C THR A 110 39.79 -27.66 15.71
N GLY A 111 40.72 -28.40 15.13
CA GLY A 111 40.75 -29.86 15.12
C GLY A 111 42.14 -30.42 14.82
N THR A 112 42.24 -31.72 14.60
CA THR A 112 43.49 -32.37 14.17
C THR A 112 43.65 -32.19 12.66
N ALA A 113 44.75 -31.57 12.23
CA ALA A 113 45.00 -31.29 10.82
C ALA A 113 44.91 -32.55 9.94
N GLY A 114 44.13 -32.47 8.86
CA GLY A 114 43.89 -33.55 7.91
C GLY A 114 42.74 -34.51 8.26
N ASP A 115 42.15 -34.40 9.45
CA ASP A 115 40.98 -35.22 9.82
C ASP A 115 39.71 -34.73 9.11
N THR A 116 38.77 -35.66 8.86
CA THR A 116 37.41 -35.34 8.43
C THR A 116 36.58 -34.95 9.65
N LEU A 117 35.92 -33.81 9.59
CA LEU A 117 35.05 -33.27 10.62
C LEU A 117 33.58 -33.43 10.22
N TRP A 118 32.75 -33.90 11.13
CA TRP A 118 31.29 -33.95 11.00
C TRP A 118 30.65 -32.90 11.91
N LEU A 119 29.77 -32.07 11.34
CA LEU A 119 28.94 -31.11 12.06
C LEU A 119 27.59 -31.73 12.40
N PHE A 120 27.15 -31.50 13.63
CA PHE A 120 25.84 -31.87 14.14
C PHE A 120 25.07 -30.62 14.54
N VAL A 121 23.79 -30.56 14.14
CA VAL A 121 22.81 -29.56 14.58
C VAL A 121 21.73 -30.31 15.35
N ASP A 122 21.48 -29.93 16.59
CA ASP A 122 20.48 -30.54 17.48
C ASP A 122 20.64 -32.07 17.60
N GLY A 123 21.90 -32.53 17.62
CA GLY A 123 22.26 -33.94 17.72
C GLY A 123 22.19 -34.73 16.41
N ARG A 124 21.78 -34.11 15.30
CA ARG A 124 21.74 -34.73 13.96
C ARG A 124 22.93 -34.29 13.12
N GLY A 125 23.65 -35.25 12.52
CA GLY A 125 24.70 -34.94 11.55
C GLY A 125 24.14 -34.28 10.29
N VAL A 126 24.64 -33.10 9.93
CA VAL A 126 24.13 -32.30 8.81
C VAL A 126 25.13 -32.13 7.67
N GLY A 127 26.42 -32.23 7.93
CA GLY A 127 27.46 -32.05 6.92
C GLY A 127 28.84 -32.37 7.43
N GLU A 128 29.79 -32.42 6.51
CA GLU A 128 31.20 -32.68 6.79
C GLU A 128 32.12 -31.66 6.12
N THR A 129 33.30 -31.48 6.68
CA THR A 129 34.41 -30.69 6.13
C THR A 129 35.74 -31.33 6.51
N THR A 130 36.87 -30.78 6.07
CA THR A 130 38.21 -31.25 6.47
C THR A 130 38.87 -30.20 7.34
N VAL A 131 39.57 -30.65 8.38
CA VAL A 131 40.45 -29.76 9.15
C VAL A 131 41.70 -29.48 8.32
N ASP A 132 41.98 -28.20 8.09
CA ASP A 132 43.10 -27.78 7.25
C ASP A 132 44.47 -28.11 7.87
N GLY A 133 45.55 -27.90 7.11
CA GLY A 133 46.92 -28.17 7.53
C GLY A 133 47.41 -27.33 8.71
N THR A 134 46.67 -26.28 9.09
CA THR A 134 46.94 -25.43 10.25
C THR A 134 46.10 -25.79 11.48
N GLY A 135 45.21 -26.78 11.37
CA GLY A 135 44.35 -27.24 12.45
C GLY A 135 43.04 -26.46 12.58
N HIS A 136 42.65 -25.67 11.57
CA HIS A 136 41.41 -24.91 11.54
C HIS A 136 40.39 -25.54 10.60
N TRP A 137 39.11 -25.28 10.86
CA TRP A 137 38.01 -25.71 9.98
C TRP A 137 36.89 -24.66 9.96
N SER A 138 36.13 -24.67 8.86
CA SER A 138 34.95 -23.83 8.66
C SER A 138 33.91 -24.62 7.88
N ILE A 139 32.64 -24.48 8.26
CA ILE A 139 31.51 -25.12 7.58
C ILE A 139 30.25 -24.26 7.69
N ILE A 140 29.46 -24.22 6.63
CA ILE A 140 28.11 -23.65 6.62
C ILE A 140 27.13 -24.83 6.60
N PRO A 141 26.08 -24.85 7.45
CA PRO A 141 25.05 -25.89 7.38
C PRO A 141 24.48 -25.98 5.94
N PRO A 142 24.42 -27.17 5.32
CA PRO A 142 24.01 -27.29 3.92
C PRO A 142 22.50 -27.09 3.71
N THR A 143 21.74 -26.94 4.77
CA THR A 143 20.30 -26.66 4.74
C THR A 143 20.04 -25.51 5.70
N ALA A 144 19.22 -24.55 5.26
CA ALA A 144 18.77 -23.45 6.11
C ALA A 144 18.13 -23.97 7.39
N LEU A 145 18.55 -23.41 8.51
CA LEU A 145 17.96 -23.63 9.81
C LEU A 145 16.60 -22.94 9.87
N LEU A 146 15.69 -23.47 10.69
CA LEU A 146 14.41 -22.81 10.93
C LEU A 146 14.59 -21.78 12.03
N ASP A 147 13.60 -20.90 12.22
CA ASP A 147 13.60 -20.03 13.38
C ASP A 147 13.51 -20.86 14.68
N GLY A 148 14.31 -20.47 15.67
CA GLY A 148 14.42 -21.16 16.95
C GLY A 148 15.85 -21.41 17.41
N ALA A 149 15.98 -22.07 18.55
CA ALA A 149 17.28 -22.40 19.13
C ALA A 149 17.88 -23.65 18.47
N HIS A 150 19.13 -23.53 18.03
CA HIS A 150 19.91 -24.60 17.42
C HIS A 150 21.24 -24.78 18.14
N THR A 151 21.60 -26.02 18.47
CA THR A 151 22.88 -26.35 19.13
C THR A 151 23.82 -27.06 18.17
N PHE A 152 24.97 -26.44 17.92
CA PHE A 152 26.07 -26.98 17.13
C PHE A 152 27.02 -27.82 17.98
N THR A 153 27.37 -29.00 17.48
CA THR A 153 28.48 -29.82 17.99
C THR A 153 29.23 -30.45 16.82
N ALA A 154 30.47 -30.87 17.02
CA ALA A 154 31.28 -31.49 15.98
C ALA A 154 32.07 -32.68 16.50
N THR A 155 32.44 -33.58 15.59
CA THR A 155 33.39 -34.69 15.84
C THR A 155 34.37 -34.77 14.70
N GLN A 156 35.50 -35.46 14.89
CA GLN A 156 36.45 -35.71 13.81
C GLN A 156 36.98 -37.14 13.81
N PHE A 157 37.47 -37.60 12.66
CA PHE A 157 38.17 -38.87 12.51
C PHE A 157 39.23 -38.82 11.41
N ALA A 158 40.31 -39.58 11.59
CA ALA A 158 41.25 -39.88 10.53
C ALA A 158 40.77 -41.08 9.70
N SER A 159 41.16 -41.17 8.42
CA SER A 159 40.75 -42.27 7.55
C SER A 159 41.06 -43.64 8.17
N GLY A 160 40.02 -44.48 8.31
CA GLY A 160 40.13 -45.83 8.90
C GLY A 160 40.25 -45.86 10.42
N GLN A 161 40.09 -44.73 11.12
CA GLN A 161 40.11 -44.64 12.58
C GLN A 161 38.70 -44.37 13.15
N PRO A 162 38.44 -44.69 14.44
CA PRO A 162 37.19 -44.36 15.09
C PRO A 162 37.03 -42.84 15.29
N GLN A 163 35.77 -42.42 15.44
CA GLN A 163 35.36 -41.03 15.63
C GLN A 163 35.65 -40.54 17.06
N SER A 164 36.04 -39.26 17.16
CA SER A 164 36.26 -38.58 18.44
C SER A 164 34.98 -38.46 19.27
N ALA A 165 35.13 -38.03 20.53
CA ALA A 165 34.01 -37.46 21.28
C ALA A 165 33.48 -36.16 20.63
N LEU A 166 32.28 -35.73 21.02
CA LEU A 166 31.69 -34.44 20.62
C LEU A 166 32.51 -33.27 21.17
N SER A 167 32.52 -32.18 20.40
CA SER A 167 33.06 -30.88 20.79
C SER A 167 32.28 -30.24 21.96
N ASN A 168 32.73 -29.05 22.37
CA ASN A 168 31.87 -28.13 23.12
C ASN A 168 30.59 -27.82 22.31
N PRO A 169 29.42 -27.69 22.98
CA PRO A 169 28.22 -27.19 22.33
C PRO A 169 28.31 -25.67 22.12
N TRP A 170 27.75 -25.19 21.00
CA TRP A 170 27.51 -23.77 20.74
C TRP A 170 26.07 -23.59 20.30
N THR A 171 25.27 -22.89 21.10
CA THR A 171 23.85 -22.67 20.83
C THR A 171 23.65 -21.28 20.25
N VAL A 172 22.83 -21.15 19.22
CA VAL A 172 22.35 -19.86 18.70
C VAL A 172 20.84 -19.91 18.51
N THR A 173 20.19 -18.76 18.56
CA THR A 173 18.78 -18.61 18.18
C THR A 173 18.71 -17.94 16.82
N VAL A 174 18.21 -18.68 15.82
CA VAL A 174 17.90 -18.15 14.50
C VAL A 174 16.56 -17.43 14.58
N ASP A 175 16.52 -16.18 14.12
CA ASP A 175 15.32 -15.37 14.02
C ASP A 175 15.35 -14.60 12.69
N THR A 176 14.76 -15.20 11.66
CA THR A 176 14.71 -14.63 10.30
C THR A 176 13.51 -13.69 10.09
N ALA A 177 12.71 -13.44 11.12
CA ALA A 177 11.60 -12.51 11.01
C ALA A 177 12.12 -11.10 10.71
N PRO A 178 11.55 -10.39 9.71
CA PRO A 178 12.05 -9.06 9.39
C PRO A 178 11.76 -8.11 10.56
N HIS A 179 12.73 -7.26 10.91
CA HIS A 179 12.59 -6.31 11.99
C HIS A 179 11.97 -4.99 11.52
N THR A 180 11.30 -4.28 12.44
CA THR A 180 10.93 -2.89 12.22
C THR A 180 12.20 -2.02 12.15
N PRO A 181 12.30 -1.04 11.23
CA PRO A 181 13.48 -0.20 11.11
C PRO A 181 13.82 0.52 12.43
N VAL A 182 15.11 0.58 12.78
CA VAL A 182 15.61 1.16 14.06
C VAL A 182 16.50 2.39 13.84
N GLU A 183 16.78 2.72 12.59
CA GLU A 183 17.58 3.85 12.14
C GLU A 183 16.96 5.15 12.62
N THR A 184 17.81 6.03 13.17
CA THR A 184 17.41 7.41 13.46
C THR A 184 17.69 8.28 12.24
N VAL A 185 16.72 9.13 11.90
CA VAL A 185 16.79 10.05 10.76
C VAL A 185 16.92 11.49 11.26
N ALA A 186 17.78 12.27 10.62
CA ALA A 186 17.90 13.70 10.86
C ALA A 186 17.80 14.47 9.54
N ILE A 187 16.97 15.50 9.51
CA ILE A 187 16.97 16.50 8.43
C ILE A 187 17.98 17.57 8.82
N THR A 188 18.98 17.77 7.97
CA THR A 188 20.13 18.66 8.27
C THR A 188 20.08 19.96 7.49
N ASN A 189 19.41 19.98 6.34
CA ASN A 189 19.39 21.14 5.47
C ASN A 189 18.17 21.11 4.54
N LEU A 190 17.69 22.30 4.17
CA LEU A 190 16.76 22.53 3.08
C LEU A 190 17.46 23.46 2.09
N VAL A 191 17.36 23.19 0.80
CA VAL A 191 18.10 23.91 -0.24
C VAL A 191 17.13 24.48 -1.27
N ASP A 192 17.21 25.80 -1.47
CA ASP A 192 16.54 26.55 -2.54
C ASP A 192 17.48 26.59 -3.75
N ASP A 193 17.05 26.05 -4.88
CA ASP A 193 17.81 26.06 -6.14
C ASP A 193 17.14 26.89 -7.26
N SER A 194 15.99 27.50 -6.95
CA SER A 194 15.14 28.29 -7.86
C SER A 194 15.86 29.47 -8.54
N SER A 195 16.92 29.99 -7.89
CA SER A 195 17.72 31.12 -8.39
C SER A 195 18.91 30.71 -9.29
N GLY A 196 19.07 29.41 -9.57
CA GLY A 196 20.25 28.86 -10.26
C GLY A 196 21.51 28.84 -9.39
N SER A 197 21.39 29.13 -8.10
CA SER A 197 22.42 28.97 -7.08
C SER A 197 21.80 28.27 -5.87
N TYR A 198 22.52 27.30 -5.31
CA TYR A 198 22.07 26.56 -4.13
C TYR A 198 22.19 27.43 -2.87
N VAL A 199 21.05 27.75 -2.25
CA VAL A 199 20.98 28.53 -1.01
C VAL A 199 20.40 27.67 0.10
N ASN A 200 21.09 27.61 1.25
CA ASN A 200 20.61 26.89 2.41
C ASN A 200 19.51 27.68 3.14
N VAL A 201 18.40 27.01 3.41
CA VAL A 201 17.26 27.51 4.18
C VAL A 201 17.31 26.85 5.55
N PRO A 202 17.71 27.57 6.62
CA PRO A 202 17.73 27.01 7.97
C PRO A 202 16.32 26.68 8.46
N SER A 203 16.19 25.80 9.45
CA SER A 203 14.89 25.51 10.07
C SER A 203 14.26 26.79 10.65
N GLY A 204 12.98 27.00 10.36
CA GLY A 204 12.22 28.24 10.60
C GLY A 204 12.46 29.35 9.57
N GLY A 205 13.28 29.11 8.54
CA GLY A 205 13.55 30.06 7.46
C GLY A 205 12.47 30.10 6.38
N SER A 206 12.68 30.91 5.33
CA SER A 206 11.75 31.02 4.20
C SER A 206 12.46 30.79 2.86
N THR A 207 11.73 30.21 1.91
CA THR A 207 12.17 29.89 0.53
C THR A 207 11.20 30.46 -0.50
N LYS A 208 11.62 30.64 -1.76
CA LYS A 208 10.72 30.91 -2.90
C LYS A 208 10.80 29.82 -3.95
N ASP A 209 11.16 28.63 -3.48
CA ASP A 209 11.34 27.45 -4.27
C ASP A 209 10.21 26.47 -3.96
N THR A 210 9.36 26.21 -4.95
CA THR A 210 8.29 25.23 -4.86
C THR A 210 8.77 23.79 -5.05
N SER A 211 10.07 23.61 -5.34
CA SER A 211 10.75 22.32 -5.51
C SER A 211 12.08 22.27 -4.73
N PRO A 212 12.05 22.49 -3.40
CA PRO A 212 13.27 22.53 -2.62
C PRO A 212 13.87 21.12 -2.45
N ILE A 213 15.19 21.09 -2.26
CA ILE A 213 15.91 19.84 -1.98
C ILE A 213 16.09 19.69 -0.46
N VAL A 214 15.48 18.66 0.11
CA VAL A 214 15.62 18.26 1.51
C VAL A 214 16.82 17.34 1.64
N GLN A 215 17.71 17.58 2.62
CA GLN A 215 18.91 16.78 2.84
C GLN A 215 19.07 16.39 4.30
N GLY A 216 19.62 15.20 4.53
CA GLY A 216 19.79 14.69 5.88
C GLY A 216 20.74 13.52 6.00
N THR A 217 20.72 12.93 7.20
CA THR A 217 21.49 11.74 7.54
C THR A 217 20.61 10.65 8.14
N VAL A 218 21.07 9.41 8.02
CA VAL A 218 20.59 8.23 8.77
C VAL A 218 21.72 7.71 9.66
N SER A 219 21.40 7.11 10.81
CA SER A 219 22.43 6.62 11.76
C SER A 219 23.29 5.47 11.24
N SER A 220 22.76 4.69 10.30
CA SER A 220 23.38 3.53 9.66
C SER A 220 22.88 3.41 8.21
N ALA A 221 23.61 2.69 7.36
CA ALA A 221 23.17 2.44 5.99
C ALA A 221 21.86 1.63 6.00
N LEU A 222 20.94 1.95 5.09
CA LEU A 222 19.68 1.23 4.96
C LEU A 222 19.90 -0.22 4.54
N LEU A 223 19.04 -1.09 5.06
CA LEU A 223 19.04 -2.52 4.77
C LEU A 223 18.23 -2.83 3.51
N THR A 224 18.39 -4.06 3.01
CA THR A 224 17.62 -4.54 1.87
C THR A 224 16.13 -4.51 2.20
N GLY A 225 15.36 -3.79 1.38
CA GLY A 225 13.91 -3.62 1.58
C GLY A 225 13.52 -2.41 2.44
N GLU A 226 14.49 -1.69 3.00
CA GLU A 226 14.24 -0.42 3.68
C GLU A 226 14.26 0.76 2.71
N THR A 227 13.42 1.75 3.00
CA THR A 227 13.35 3.01 2.25
C THR A 227 13.25 4.18 3.22
N LEU A 228 13.96 5.27 2.95
CA LEU A 228 13.77 6.51 3.69
C LEU A 228 12.64 7.30 3.05
N VAL A 229 11.64 7.63 3.85
CA VAL A 229 10.42 8.30 3.41
C VAL A 229 10.36 9.68 4.02
N VAL A 230 10.08 10.67 3.17
CA VAL A 230 9.95 12.08 3.53
C VAL A 230 8.47 12.44 3.56
N TYR A 231 8.10 13.17 4.61
CA TYR A 231 6.77 13.66 4.87
C TYR A 231 6.80 15.17 4.94
N ARG A 232 5.78 15.82 4.38
CA ARG A 232 5.51 17.26 4.53
C ARG A 232 4.16 17.40 5.19
N ASP A 233 4.11 18.09 6.32
CA ASP A 233 2.89 18.30 7.11
C ASP A 233 2.17 16.99 7.49
N SER A 234 2.96 15.96 7.82
CA SER A 234 2.51 14.59 8.12
C SER A 234 1.99 13.77 6.93
N VAL A 235 2.02 14.32 5.71
CA VAL A 235 1.67 13.60 4.48
C VAL A 235 2.93 13.12 3.79
N LYS A 236 2.96 11.84 3.35
CA LYS A 236 4.08 11.28 2.59
C LYS A 236 4.21 12.00 1.25
N VAL A 237 5.34 12.64 1.02
CA VAL A 237 5.64 13.33 -0.25
C VAL A 237 6.56 12.53 -1.15
N GLY A 238 7.32 11.57 -0.61
CA GLY A 238 8.09 10.65 -1.44
C GLY A 238 9.18 9.89 -0.70
N THR A 239 10.00 9.17 -1.47
CA THR A 239 11.15 8.41 -0.97
C THR A 239 12.45 9.14 -1.31
N ALA A 240 13.36 9.25 -0.36
CA ALA A 240 14.65 9.89 -0.57
C ALA A 240 15.64 8.96 -1.28
N THR A 241 16.58 9.56 -1.99
CA THR A 241 17.78 8.86 -2.46
C THR A 241 18.79 8.82 -1.32
N VAL A 242 19.19 7.61 -0.90
CA VAL A 242 20.16 7.40 0.19
C VAL A 242 21.49 6.91 -0.40
N ASN A 243 22.60 7.53 0.01
CA ASN A 243 23.96 7.16 -0.37
C ASN A 243 24.83 7.02 0.89
N GLY A 244 25.10 5.78 1.28
CA GLY A 244 25.72 5.46 2.57
C GLY A 244 24.80 5.90 3.71
N THR A 245 25.23 6.89 4.49
CA THR A 245 24.44 7.47 5.59
C THR A 245 23.86 8.85 5.29
N SER A 246 24.12 9.40 4.09
CA SER A 246 23.57 10.70 3.66
C SER A 246 22.40 10.47 2.72
N TRP A 247 21.42 11.38 2.72
CA TRP A 247 20.29 11.29 1.82
C TRP A 247 19.83 12.65 1.32
N SER A 248 19.18 12.63 0.16
CA SER A 248 18.54 13.80 -0.45
C SER A 248 17.19 13.44 -1.06
N PHE A 249 16.23 14.35 -0.95
CA PHE A 249 14.92 14.25 -1.57
C PHE A 249 14.60 15.57 -2.26
N ASN A 250 14.20 15.51 -3.53
CA ASN A 250 13.72 16.68 -4.27
C ASN A 250 12.20 16.69 -4.20
N ASP A 251 11.64 17.66 -3.49
CA ASP A 251 10.19 17.80 -3.38
C ASP A 251 9.61 18.55 -4.59
N SER A 252 8.30 18.55 -4.74
CA SER A 252 7.63 19.32 -5.78
C SER A 252 6.29 19.85 -5.30
N ASN A 253 5.84 20.92 -5.96
CA ASN A 253 4.54 21.55 -5.71
C ASN A 253 4.34 21.91 -4.23
N VAL A 254 5.39 22.41 -3.56
CA VAL A 254 5.24 23.00 -2.22
C VAL A 254 4.35 24.24 -2.37
N ALA A 255 3.20 24.24 -1.68
CA ALA A 255 2.26 25.35 -1.70
C ALA A 255 2.83 26.56 -0.93
N VAL A 256 2.27 27.76 -1.14
CA VAL A 256 2.62 28.93 -0.32
C VAL A 256 2.10 28.72 1.10
N GLY A 257 2.96 28.91 2.10
CA GLY A 257 2.58 28.75 3.51
C GLY A 257 3.68 28.19 4.40
N ASP A 258 3.32 27.94 5.66
CA ASP A 258 4.20 27.29 6.63
C ASP A 258 4.12 25.76 6.48
N HIS A 259 5.28 25.12 6.42
CA HIS A 259 5.42 23.69 6.21
C HIS A 259 6.41 23.09 7.18
N THR A 260 6.25 21.79 7.47
CA THR A 260 7.21 21.01 8.27
C THR A 260 7.55 19.71 7.58
N TYR A 261 8.83 19.47 7.32
CA TYR A 261 9.31 18.16 6.92
C TYR A 261 9.60 17.25 8.11
N THR A 262 9.22 15.99 8.02
CA THR A 262 9.73 14.88 8.84
C THR A 262 10.16 13.73 7.95
N ALA A 263 11.03 12.85 8.43
CA ALA A 263 11.43 11.67 7.68
C ALA A 263 11.62 10.47 8.60
N ARG A 264 11.40 9.26 8.08
CA ARG A 264 11.63 7.98 8.79
C ARG A 264 12.02 6.89 7.81
N VAL A 265 12.59 5.80 8.32
CA VAL A 265 12.82 4.58 7.54
C VAL A 265 11.59 3.69 7.60
N GLU A 266 11.20 3.10 6.48
CA GLU A 266 10.06 2.17 6.35
C GLU A 266 10.49 0.90 5.62
N ASN A 267 9.88 -0.24 5.97
CA ASN A 267 9.96 -1.49 5.24
C ASN A 267 8.59 -2.20 5.22
N SER A 268 8.52 -3.41 4.66
CA SER A 268 7.28 -4.18 4.56
C SER A 268 6.70 -4.66 5.91
N VAL A 269 7.49 -4.61 6.99
CA VAL A 269 7.07 -5.07 8.33
C VAL A 269 6.71 -3.91 9.26
N GLY A 270 7.22 -2.71 9.01
CA GLY A 270 6.81 -1.54 9.77
C GLY A 270 7.64 -0.29 9.50
N THR A 271 7.60 0.62 10.47
CA THR A 271 8.15 1.97 10.34
C THR A 271 9.04 2.31 11.52
N GLY A 272 10.18 2.95 11.25
CA GLY A 272 11.06 3.52 12.26
C GLY A 272 10.52 4.83 12.84
N GLN A 273 11.31 5.43 13.71
CA GLN A 273 10.98 6.70 14.36
C GLN A 273 11.02 7.87 13.37
N TYR A 274 10.10 8.83 13.53
CA TYR A 274 10.20 10.11 12.82
C TYR A 274 11.42 10.90 13.30
N SER A 275 12.06 11.59 12.36
CA SER A 275 13.04 12.64 12.64
C SER A 275 12.39 13.77 13.44
N ALA A 276 13.23 14.64 14.01
CA ALA A 276 12.77 15.96 14.41
C ALA A 276 12.18 16.70 13.18
N GLY A 277 11.15 17.52 13.43
CA GLY A 277 10.52 18.34 12.38
C GLY A 277 11.44 19.46 11.91
N TYR A 278 11.50 19.67 10.60
CA TYR A 278 12.22 20.77 9.96
C TYR A 278 11.22 21.75 9.35
N SER A 279 10.92 22.83 10.09
CA SER A 279 9.96 23.85 9.65
C SER A 279 10.58 24.83 8.66
N PHE A 280 9.76 25.37 7.75
CA PHE A 280 10.11 26.47 6.84
C PHE A 280 8.83 27.13 6.28
N THR A 281 8.96 28.30 5.67
CA THR A 281 7.87 28.99 4.97
C THR A 281 8.16 29.08 3.47
N GLU A 282 7.26 28.57 2.63
CA GLU A 282 7.25 28.83 1.19
C GLU A 282 6.60 30.22 0.96
N ALA A 283 7.37 31.12 0.35
CA ALA A 283 7.02 32.53 0.18
C ALA A 283 7.12 32.97 -1.28
N SER A 284 7.02 32.04 -2.24
CA SER A 284 6.80 32.39 -3.63
C SER A 284 5.60 33.31 -3.67
N ALA A 285 5.75 34.46 -4.32
CA ALA A 285 4.63 35.36 -4.49
C ALA A 285 3.55 34.56 -5.20
N SER A 286 2.45 34.26 -4.50
CA SER A 286 1.24 33.77 -5.15
C SER A 286 1.01 34.71 -6.33
N THR A 287 0.98 34.19 -7.56
CA THR A 287 0.58 34.99 -8.73
C THR A 287 -0.91 35.25 -8.60
N HIS A 288 -1.25 36.05 -7.60
CA HIS A 288 -2.53 36.68 -7.42
C HIS A 288 -2.65 37.60 -8.63
N LEU A 289 -3.60 37.35 -9.52
CA LEU A 289 -4.10 38.39 -10.40
C LEU A 289 -4.67 39.48 -9.49
N GLN A 290 -3.85 40.47 -9.17
CA GLN A 290 -4.24 41.68 -8.47
C GLN A 290 -5.20 42.44 -9.38
N GLY A 291 -6.50 42.28 -9.13
CA GLY A 291 -7.57 43.08 -9.72
C GLY A 291 -7.80 42.83 -11.22
N ILE A 292 -8.81 42.02 -11.54
CA ILE A 292 -9.48 42.18 -12.83
C ILE A 292 -10.30 43.48 -12.72
N LYS A 293 -9.78 44.57 -13.30
CA LYS A 293 -10.60 45.75 -13.60
C LYS A 293 -11.47 45.40 -14.80
N LEU A 294 -12.77 45.25 -14.58
CA LEU A 294 -13.76 45.32 -15.65
C LEU A 294 -13.86 46.78 -16.10
N ASP A 295 -13.21 47.13 -17.21
CA ASP A 295 -13.39 48.42 -17.86
C ASP A 295 -14.51 48.28 -18.89
N ILE A 296 -15.71 48.76 -18.56
CA ILE A 296 -16.81 48.87 -19.53
C ILE A 296 -16.62 50.20 -20.26
N SER A 297 -15.63 50.24 -21.16
CA SER A 297 -15.45 51.36 -22.07
C SER A 297 -16.04 51.02 -23.43
N GLY A 298 -16.99 51.83 -23.91
CA GLY A 298 -17.44 51.77 -25.30
C GLY A 298 -18.88 51.35 -25.58
N MET A 299 -19.85 51.61 -24.68
CA MET A 299 -21.25 51.59 -25.11
C MET A 299 -21.53 52.80 -26.00
N VAL A 300 -21.55 52.58 -27.32
CA VAL A 300 -22.02 53.57 -28.30
C VAL A 300 -23.54 53.43 -28.42
N ASN A 301 -24.27 54.46 -28.00
CA ASN A 301 -25.70 54.59 -28.29
C ASN A 301 -25.89 54.87 -29.80
N PRO A 302 -26.58 54.03 -30.58
CA PRO A 302 -26.75 54.28 -32.01
C PRO A 302 -27.65 55.48 -32.34
N LEU A 303 -28.34 56.08 -31.35
CA LEU A 303 -29.36 57.10 -31.65
C LEU A 303 -28.90 58.56 -31.59
N TYR A 304 -27.80 58.92 -30.93
CA TYR A 304 -27.27 60.29 -30.98
C TYR A 304 -25.76 60.30 -30.71
N GLY A 305 -24.94 60.49 -31.75
CA GLY A 305 -23.47 60.39 -31.70
C GLY A 305 -22.77 61.45 -30.84
N SER A 306 -22.75 61.27 -29.52
CA SER A 306 -21.98 62.11 -28.58
C SER A 306 -21.29 61.25 -27.52
N THR A 307 -19.98 61.46 -27.34
CA THR A 307 -19.17 60.91 -26.25
C THR A 307 -19.36 61.72 -24.97
N TYR A 308 -19.52 61.07 -23.81
CA TYR A 308 -19.52 61.72 -22.49
C TYR A 308 -18.29 61.29 -21.67
N PRO A 309 -17.65 62.21 -20.91
CA PRO A 309 -16.48 61.91 -20.09
C PRO A 309 -16.85 61.31 -18.72
N ASN A 310 -15.94 60.49 -18.19
CA ASN A 310 -16.04 59.74 -16.94
C ASN A 310 -16.28 60.65 -15.71
N TYR A 311 -17.22 60.27 -14.85
CA TYR A 311 -17.39 60.83 -13.50
C TYR A 311 -17.12 59.70 -12.49
N ILE A 312 -16.16 59.90 -11.58
CA ILE A 312 -15.91 59.03 -10.42
C ILE A 312 -16.53 59.74 -9.21
N MET A 313 -17.46 59.08 -8.51
CA MET A 313 -18.01 59.56 -7.24
C MET A 313 -17.64 58.55 -6.15
N ASP A 314 -16.97 59.03 -5.10
CA ASP A 314 -16.57 58.27 -3.91
C ASP A 314 -17.62 58.54 -2.82
N ILE A 315 -18.22 57.49 -2.24
CA ILE A 315 -19.24 57.64 -1.18
C ILE A 315 -18.80 56.87 0.07
N GLN A 316 -18.22 57.60 1.03
CA GLN A 316 -18.28 57.26 2.45
C GLN A 316 -19.29 58.16 3.16
N GLY A 317 -20.36 57.54 3.70
CA GLY A 317 -21.18 58.06 4.80
C GLY A 317 -22.19 59.17 4.48
N ALA A 318 -23.46 58.79 4.24
CA ALA A 318 -24.62 59.68 4.40
C ALA A 318 -25.91 58.89 4.73
N PRO A 319 -26.86 59.47 5.50
CA PRO A 319 -28.07 58.79 5.95
C PRO A 319 -29.12 58.63 4.84
N VAL A 320 -29.87 57.54 4.93
CA VAL A 320 -30.90 57.08 3.99
C VAL A 320 -32.11 58.01 3.98
N ASP A 321 -32.51 58.52 2.82
CA ASP A 321 -33.85 59.05 2.58
C ASP A 321 -34.73 58.02 1.83
N SER A 322 -36.04 58.16 2.02
CA SER A 322 -37.03 57.08 1.90
C SER A 322 -37.44 56.69 0.48
N ASN A 323 -36.58 56.81 -0.53
CA ASN A 323 -36.89 56.40 -1.91
C ASN A 323 -35.78 55.62 -2.64
N ASN A 324 -34.69 55.26 -1.97
CA ASN A 324 -33.67 54.37 -2.54
C ASN A 324 -33.68 53.02 -1.84
N THR A 325 -34.09 52.00 -2.57
CA THR A 325 -34.10 50.61 -2.12
C THR A 325 -32.67 50.14 -1.85
N CYS A 326 -32.45 49.64 -0.63
CA CYS A 326 -31.21 49.01 -0.19
C CYS A 326 -31.07 47.63 -0.89
N LEU A 327 -29.93 47.36 -1.52
CA LEU A 327 -29.60 46.04 -2.04
C LEU A 327 -29.11 45.18 -0.85
N ILE A 328 -29.92 44.23 -0.39
CA ILE A 328 -29.44 43.18 0.52
C ILE A 328 -29.06 41.99 -0.35
N ALA A 329 -27.75 41.81 -0.61
CA ALA A 329 -27.22 40.55 -1.09
C ALA A 329 -27.13 39.59 0.10
N LEU A 330 -28.00 38.58 0.14
CA LEU A 330 -27.80 37.44 1.04
C LEU A 330 -26.76 36.51 0.40
N LEU A 331 -25.54 36.56 0.93
CA LEU A 331 -24.52 35.56 0.67
C LEU A 331 -24.81 34.33 1.52
N GLN A 332 -25.03 33.19 0.88
CA GLN A 332 -24.97 31.89 1.54
C GLN A 332 -23.76 31.16 0.98
N VAL A 333 -22.73 31.01 1.82
CA VAL A 333 -21.53 30.25 1.49
C VAL A 333 -21.83 28.78 1.81
N GLY A 334 -21.78 27.95 0.78
CA GLY A 334 -21.66 26.50 0.88
C GLY A 334 -20.52 26.05 -0.02
N ASP A 335 -19.94 24.91 0.30
CA ASP A 335 -18.50 24.60 0.21
C ASP A 335 -17.97 24.32 -1.21
N GLN A 336 -18.48 24.99 -2.25
CA GLN A 336 -17.82 25.28 -3.55
C GLN A 336 -18.75 26.01 -4.55
N SER A 337 -19.80 26.68 -4.10
CA SER A 337 -20.72 27.41 -5.00
C SER A 337 -21.14 28.74 -4.40
N LEU A 338 -20.89 29.83 -5.13
CA LEU A 338 -21.36 31.16 -4.77
C LEU A 338 -22.66 31.44 -5.55
N ARG A 339 -23.81 31.44 -4.86
CA ARG A 339 -25.09 31.87 -5.45
C ARG A 339 -25.27 33.36 -5.26
N VAL A 340 -25.30 34.12 -6.35
CA VAL A 340 -25.69 35.54 -6.33
C VAL A 340 -27.15 35.65 -6.77
N ASN A 341 -28.05 35.97 -5.84
CA ASN A 341 -29.44 36.29 -6.17
C ASN A 341 -29.60 37.80 -6.31
N THR A 342 -29.75 38.29 -7.54
CA THR A 342 -30.14 39.69 -7.80
C THR A 342 -31.66 39.79 -7.98
N TYR A 343 -32.33 40.55 -7.12
CA TYR A 343 -33.73 40.92 -7.31
C TYR A 343 -33.84 42.28 -8.03
N PHE A 344 -34.54 42.30 -9.17
CA PHE A 344 -34.88 43.54 -9.87
C PHE A 344 -36.36 43.86 -9.66
N ALA A 345 -36.67 45.01 -9.08
CA ALA A 345 -38.01 45.58 -9.07
C ALA A 345 -37.93 47.02 -9.56
N GLY A 346 -38.48 47.30 -10.74
CA GLY A 346 -38.58 48.64 -11.31
C GLY A 346 -40.02 48.96 -11.70
N ASN A 347 -40.61 49.96 -11.06
CA ASN A 347 -41.85 50.57 -11.54
C ASN A 347 -41.52 51.57 -12.65
N TRP A 348 -42.14 51.38 -13.81
CA TRP A 348 -42.00 52.26 -14.96
C TRP A 348 -42.90 53.48 -14.79
N TYR A 349 -42.36 54.57 -14.23
CA TYR A 349 -42.95 55.89 -14.47
C TYR A 349 -41.86 56.91 -14.79
N THR A 350 -41.94 57.39 -16.04
CA THR A 350 -41.34 58.60 -16.63
C THR A 350 -39.82 58.66 -16.80
N GLY A 351 -39.39 58.41 -18.04
CA GLY A 351 -38.59 59.39 -18.80
C GLY A 351 -37.09 59.54 -18.52
N ASN A 352 -36.47 58.79 -17.62
CA ASN A 352 -35.02 58.86 -17.41
C ASN A 352 -34.35 57.49 -17.55
N ASN A 353 -33.33 57.44 -18.41
CA ASN A 353 -32.45 56.29 -18.60
C ASN A 353 -31.71 55.99 -17.28
N MET A 354 -31.95 54.80 -16.72
CA MET A 354 -31.12 54.29 -15.64
C MET A 354 -29.85 53.67 -16.25
N ASN A 355 -28.72 54.32 -16.00
CA ASN A 355 -27.41 53.71 -16.16
C ASN A 355 -27.26 52.65 -15.07
N ASN A 356 -27.12 51.39 -15.45
CA ASN A 356 -26.86 50.31 -14.51
C ASN A 356 -25.38 50.36 -14.11
N LEU A 357 -25.10 50.84 -12.90
CA LEU A 357 -23.80 50.68 -12.26
C LEU A 357 -23.78 49.32 -11.55
N VAL A 358 -22.91 48.42 -11.97
CA VAL A 358 -22.49 47.28 -11.14
C VAL A 358 -21.28 47.77 -10.35
N GLU A 359 -21.46 48.08 -9.08
CA GLU A 359 -20.36 48.44 -8.19
C GLU A 359 -19.83 47.18 -7.49
N GLY A 360 -18.52 46.94 -7.69
CA GLY A 360 -17.61 45.97 -7.07
C GLY A 360 -18.16 44.78 -6.27
N ILE A 361 -17.90 43.57 -6.77
CA ILE A 361 -17.87 42.36 -5.95
C ILE A 361 -16.41 42.09 -5.54
N TYR A 362 -16.12 42.09 -4.24
CA TYR A 362 -14.81 41.71 -3.69
C TYR A 362 -14.89 40.28 -3.13
N TYR A 363 -13.99 39.39 -3.56
CA TYR A 363 -13.75 38.09 -2.89
C TYR A 363 -12.27 37.69 -2.88
N GLY A 364 -11.93 36.93 -1.84
CA GLY A 364 -10.69 36.15 -1.70
C GLY A 364 -10.80 34.75 -2.30
N SER A 365 -9.63 34.15 -2.51
CA SER A 365 -9.29 32.82 -3.08
C SER A 365 -10.39 31.99 -3.76
N MET A 366 -10.19 31.69 -5.05
CA MET A 366 -10.90 30.64 -5.79
C MET A 366 -9.89 29.55 -6.20
N GLY A 367 -10.25 28.28 -6.02
CA GLY A 367 -9.46 27.13 -6.48
C GLY A 367 -9.62 26.88 -7.99
N LEU A 368 -8.71 26.08 -8.56
CA LEU A 368 -8.80 25.58 -9.94
C LEU A 368 -10.14 24.85 -10.15
N ASN A 369 -10.82 25.11 -11.27
CA ASN A 369 -12.18 24.64 -11.65
C ASN A 369 -13.38 25.28 -10.93
N THR A 370 -13.37 26.61 -10.74
CA THR A 370 -14.57 27.32 -10.27
C THR A 370 -15.62 27.46 -11.39
N VAL A 371 -16.83 26.91 -11.20
CA VAL A 371 -17.99 27.11 -12.08
C VAL A 371 -18.74 28.37 -11.65
N VAL A 372 -18.91 29.34 -12.55
CA VAL A 372 -19.72 30.54 -12.31
C VAL A 372 -21.04 30.40 -13.04
N THR A 373 -22.14 30.27 -12.30
CA THR A 373 -23.50 30.27 -12.86
C THR A 373 -24.12 31.66 -12.70
N ILE A 374 -24.47 32.31 -13.81
CA ILE A 374 -25.19 33.59 -13.80
C ILE A 374 -26.64 33.32 -14.18
N THR A 375 -27.56 33.46 -13.22
CA THR A 375 -29.01 33.34 -13.48
C THR A 375 -29.63 34.73 -13.54
N ALA A 376 -30.12 35.15 -14.71
CA ALA A 376 -30.83 36.41 -14.87
C ALA A 376 -32.36 36.18 -14.85
N TYR A 377 -33.09 36.93 -14.02
CA TYR A 377 -34.55 36.94 -14.01
C TYR A 377 -35.08 38.22 -14.68
N GLY A 378 -36.00 38.08 -15.63
CA GLY A 378 -36.73 39.19 -16.24
C GLY A 378 -38.20 39.18 -15.85
N THR A 379 -38.76 40.34 -15.48
CA THR A 379 -40.21 40.50 -15.27
C THR A 379 -40.88 41.02 -16.55
N THR A 380 -41.93 40.35 -17.02
CA THR A 380 -42.84 40.90 -18.03
C THR A 380 -43.96 41.69 -17.36
N GLY A 381 -44.41 42.77 -18.01
CA GLY A 381 -45.28 43.82 -17.45
C GLY A 381 -46.72 43.43 -17.08
N THR A 382 -47.01 42.18 -16.72
CA THR A 382 -48.34 41.73 -16.27
C THR A 382 -48.33 40.95 -14.96
N GLY A 383 -47.25 41.03 -14.17
CA GLY A 383 -47.27 40.57 -12.77
C GLY A 383 -47.32 39.05 -12.58
N ARG A 384 -46.91 38.25 -13.57
CA ARG A 384 -46.59 36.82 -13.39
C ARG A 384 -45.13 36.57 -13.79
N SER A 385 -44.31 36.10 -12.85
CA SER A 385 -42.98 35.56 -13.16
C SER A 385 -43.15 34.32 -14.05
N GLN A 386 -42.53 34.32 -15.22
CA GLN A 386 -42.30 33.09 -15.99
C GLN A 386 -40.80 32.80 -15.99
N LEU A 387 -40.48 31.52 -15.78
CA LEU A 387 -39.13 30.99 -15.85
C LEU A 387 -38.71 30.95 -17.33
N ILE A 388 -37.80 31.84 -17.77
CA ILE A 388 -37.14 31.68 -19.07
C ILE A 388 -35.95 30.75 -18.81
N ASN A 389 -36.19 29.44 -18.81
CA ASN A 389 -35.09 28.47 -18.72
C ASN A 389 -34.35 28.44 -20.05
N LYS A 390 -33.21 29.12 -20.10
CA LYS A 390 -32.11 28.70 -20.97
C LYS A 390 -30.86 28.60 -20.09
N ASN A 391 -30.60 27.37 -19.63
CA ASN A 391 -29.38 27.06 -18.88
C ASN A 391 -28.24 26.92 -19.89
N ASP A 392 -27.64 28.04 -20.27
CA ASP A 392 -26.35 27.98 -20.97
C ASP A 392 -25.27 27.78 -19.89
N VAL A 393 -24.79 26.55 -19.74
CA VAL A 393 -23.67 26.20 -18.86
C VAL A 393 -22.38 26.46 -19.63
N TYR A 394 -21.58 27.43 -19.15
CA TYR A 394 -20.24 27.67 -19.69
C TYR A 394 -19.22 26.97 -18.80
N THR A 395 -18.71 25.83 -19.29
CA THR A 395 -17.61 25.12 -18.64
C THR A 395 -16.28 25.74 -19.08
N TYR A 396 -15.56 26.35 -18.16
CA TYR A 396 -14.20 26.86 -18.43
C TYR A 396 -13.18 25.77 -18.10
N SER A 397 -12.45 25.34 -19.13
CA SER A 397 -11.19 24.63 -19.00
C SER A 397 -10.13 25.52 -19.64
N SER A 398 -9.13 25.95 -18.87
CA SER A 398 -7.93 26.53 -19.48
C SER A 398 -6.68 26.01 -18.80
N THR A 399 -5.84 25.33 -19.55
CA THR A 399 -4.40 25.33 -19.34
C THR A 399 -3.88 26.58 -20.06
N ILE A 400 -3.63 27.65 -19.31
CA ILE A 400 -2.88 28.85 -19.70
C ILE A 400 -3.39 29.56 -20.99
N GLY A 401 -4.24 30.57 -20.78
CA GLY A 401 -4.29 31.81 -21.57
C GLY A 401 -4.48 31.73 -23.10
N GLN A 402 -5.72 31.48 -23.56
CA GLN A 402 -6.20 32.01 -24.85
C GLN A 402 -7.69 32.39 -24.78
N ILE A 403 -8.06 33.43 -25.54
CA ILE A 403 -9.37 34.10 -25.57
C ILE A 403 -10.21 33.55 -26.73
N LEU A 404 -11.46 33.15 -26.47
CA LEU A 404 -12.51 32.95 -27.48
C LEU A 404 -13.68 33.90 -27.18
N ALA A 405 -14.10 34.68 -28.18
CA ALA A 405 -15.27 35.55 -28.10
C ALA A 405 -16.56 34.76 -28.32
N ALA A 406 -17.57 34.95 -27.48
CA ALA A 406 -18.92 34.44 -27.70
C ALA A 406 -19.85 35.58 -28.14
N GLU A 407 -20.50 35.41 -29.29
CA GLU A 407 -21.51 36.33 -29.82
C GLU A 407 -22.90 35.86 -29.38
N VAL A 408 -23.64 36.70 -28.64
CA VAL A 408 -25.02 36.41 -28.25
C VAL A 408 -25.96 37.30 -29.07
N GLN A 409 -26.65 36.69 -30.05
CA GLN A 409 -27.68 37.37 -30.83
C GLN A 409 -29.06 37.17 -30.20
N TYR A 410 -29.78 38.27 -30.00
CA TYR A 410 -31.20 38.24 -29.60
C TYR A 410 -32.09 38.63 -30.79
N PRO A 411 -32.95 37.73 -31.30
CA PRO A 411 -34.01 38.12 -32.21
C PRO A 411 -35.22 38.64 -31.41
N TYR A 412 -35.66 39.86 -31.71
CA TYR A 412 -36.94 40.39 -31.21
C TYR A 412 -37.93 40.51 -32.38
N PRO A 413 -39.08 39.83 -32.37
CA PRO A 413 -40.17 40.11 -33.29
C PRO A 413 -41.05 41.21 -32.68
N ALA A 414 -40.75 42.48 -32.99
CA ALA A 414 -41.70 43.56 -32.77
C ALA A 414 -42.69 43.58 -33.93
N ALA A 415 -43.97 43.33 -33.68
CA ALA A 415 -45.02 43.59 -34.66
C ALA A 415 -45.04 45.10 -34.97
N GLY A 416 -44.64 45.48 -36.19
CA GLY A 416 -44.91 46.80 -36.77
C GLY A 416 -43.72 47.68 -37.18
N TYR A 417 -42.47 47.22 -37.14
CA TYR A 417 -41.34 47.93 -37.75
C TYR A 417 -40.49 46.98 -38.61
N ASP A 418 -40.37 47.29 -39.91
CA ASP A 418 -39.47 46.61 -40.86
C ASP A 418 -38.02 47.02 -40.59
N SER A 419 -37.41 46.49 -39.52
CA SER A 419 -35.97 46.20 -39.44
C SER A 419 -35.62 45.52 -38.11
N PRO A 420 -34.91 44.38 -38.11
CA PRO A 420 -34.40 43.78 -36.88
C PRO A 420 -33.28 44.65 -36.29
N ASN A 421 -33.46 45.11 -35.05
CA ASN A 421 -32.41 45.76 -34.27
C ASN A 421 -31.50 44.69 -33.67
N TYR A 422 -30.24 44.65 -34.08
CA TYR A 422 -29.20 43.79 -33.52
C TYR A 422 -28.44 44.53 -32.42
N TYR A 423 -28.42 43.99 -31.20
CA TYR A 423 -27.49 44.43 -30.15
C TYR A 423 -26.23 43.56 -30.23
N HIS A 424 -25.06 44.19 -30.41
CA HIS A 424 -23.77 43.52 -30.36
C HIS A 424 -23.11 43.83 -29.02
N THR A 425 -22.78 42.80 -28.26
CA THR A 425 -21.97 42.93 -27.04
C THR A 425 -20.58 42.39 -27.36
N TYR A 426 -19.56 43.25 -27.37
CA TYR A 426 -18.17 42.83 -27.55
C TYR A 426 -17.48 42.71 -26.19
N LEU A 427 -16.97 41.52 -25.88
CA LEU A 427 -16.06 41.27 -24.76
C LEU A 427 -14.64 41.25 -25.31
N THR A 428 -13.77 42.15 -24.86
CA THR A 428 -12.33 42.10 -25.14
C THR A 428 -11.54 42.14 -23.84
N ALA A 429 -10.68 41.15 -23.63
CA ALA A 429 -9.69 41.13 -22.55
C ALA A 429 -8.31 41.37 -23.16
N THR A 430 -7.50 42.26 -22.57
CA THR A 430 -6.12 42.51 -23.02
C THR A 430 -5.14 41.97 -21.97
N GLY A 431 -4.32 40.98 -22.36
CA GLY A 431 -3.25 40.37 -21.56
C GLY A 431 -2.16 39.78 -22.48
N ALA A 432 -0.90 39.79 -22.02
CA ALA A 432 0.30 39.72 -22.86
C ALA A 432 0.52 38.44 -23.70
N LYS A 433 1.24 38.63 -24.83
CA LYS A 433 1.58 37.67 -25.90
C LYS A 433 2.16 36.33 -25.42
N SER A 434 1.73 35.24 -26.06
CA SER A 434 2.48 33.98 -26.20
C SER A 434 2.33 33.42 -27.62
N THR A 435 3.41 32.86 -28.15
CA THR A 435 3.63 32.44 -29.54
C THR A 435 3.63 30.91 -29.64
N LEU A 436 2.63 30.30 -30.31
CA LEU A 436 2.66 29.03 -31.09
C LEU A 436 1.21 28.54 -31.38
N PRO A 437 0.89 27.94 -32.54
CA PRO A 437 -0.47 27.50 -32.88
C PRO A 437 -0.67 25.97 -32.72
N THR A 438 -1.75 25.54 -32.07
CA THR A 438 -2.28 24.17 -32.18
C THR A 438 -3.80 24.21 -32.31
N VAL A 439 -4.34 23.44 -33.24
CA VAL A 439 -5.77 23.39 -33.60
C VAL A 439 -6.52 22.40 -32.69
N LEU A 440 -7.67 22.78 -32.14
CA LEU A 440 -8.62 21.90 -31.43
C LEU A 440 -10.06 22.18 -31.90
N SER A 441 -10.81 21.12 -32.21
CA SER A 441 -12.19 21.13 -32.70
C SER A 441 -13.22 21.05 -31.55
N ALA A 442 -14.34 21.76 -31.67
CA ALA A 442 -15.49 21.65 -30.76
C ALA A 442 -16.68 20.96 -31.45
N THR A 443 -17.39 20.09 -30.74
CA THR A 443 -18.59 19.38 -31.21
C THR A 443 -19.84 19.99 -30.56
N HIS A 444 -20.85 20.30 -31.37
CA HIS A 444 -22.12 20.92 -30.96
C HIS A 444 -23.19 19.83 -30.76
N HIS A 445 -23.82 19.73 -29.59
CA HIS A 445 -25.01 18.90 -29.38
C HIS A 445 -26.23 19.79 -29.19
N ASP A 446 -27.15 19.73 -30.16
CA ASP A 446 -28.44 20.43 -30.15
C ASP A 446 -29.51 19.44 -29.68
N SER A 447 -30.21 19.76 -28.60
CA SER A 447 -31.29 18.96 -28.05
C SER A 447 -32.62 19.72 -28.17
N SER A 448 -33.26 19.62 -29.32
CA SER A 448 -34.67 19.95 -29.47
C SER A 448 -35.40 18.82 -30.19
N VAL A 449 -36.26 18.07 -29.50
CA VAL A 449 -37.37 17.36 -30.14
C VAL A 449 -38.63 17.42 -29.25
N ASP A 450 -39.72 17.76 -29.93
CA ASP A 450 -41.08 17.99 -29.48
C ASP A 450 -41.72 16.93 -28.57
N ALA A 451 -42.42 17.42 -27.55
CA ALA A 451 -43.44 16.71 -26.82
C ALA A 451 -44.77 16.72 -27.60
N GLN A 452 -44.96 15.81 -28.57
CA GLN A 452 -46.29 15.44 -29.10
C GLN A 452 -46.20 14.26 -30.10
N ALA A 453 -46.28 13.01 -29.63
CA ALA A 453 -46.89 11.84 -30.30
C ALA A 453 -46.46 10.50 -29.68
N LEU A 454 -47.32 9.86 -28.87
CA LEU A 454 -47.77 8.46 -28.98
C LEU A 454 -48.55 8.07 -27.72
N ALA A 455 -49.85 8.38 -27.72
CA ALA A 455 -50.82 7.62 -26.96
C ALA A 455 -51.36 6.53 -27.89
N ALA A 456 -50.99 5.26 -27.65
CA ALA A 456 -51.73 4.02 -27.92
C ALA A 456 -50.83 2.85 -28.34
N ALA A 457 -50.52 1.95 -27.41
CA ALA A 457 -50.54 0.49 -27.55
C ALA A 457 -50.18 -0.14 -26.19
N GLY A 458 -50.85 -1.23 -25.83
CA GLY A 458 -50.96 -1.73 -24.47
C GLY A 458 -49.81 -2.61 -23.95
N THR A 459 -49.62 -2.49 -22.64
CA THR A 459 -49.29 -3.54 -21.64
C THR A 459 -48.26 -4.61 -22.01
N THR A 460 -47.05 -4.49 -21.44
CA THR A 460 -46.38 -5.53 -20.65
C THR A 460 -45.29 -4.86 -19.81
N ASP A 461 -45.18 -5.27 -18.55
CA ASP A 461 -44.40 -4.61 -17.49
C ASP A 461 -42.94 -4.30 -17.88
N GLN A 462 -42.62 -3.01 -17.93
CA GLN A 462 -41.28 -2.45 -17.94
C GLN A 462 -41.18 -1.46 -16.76
N PRO A 463 -40.30 -1.67 -15.77
CA PRO A 463 -39.94 -0.62 -14.84
C PRO A 463 -39.19 0.47 -15.62
N ALA A 464 -39.59 1.71 -15.34
CA ALA A 464 -39.13 2.93 -15.99
C ALA A 464 -37.61 3.11 -15.95
N ALA A 465 -37.07 3.73 -17.00
CA ALA A 465 -35.75 4.37 -16.96
C ALA A 465 -35.72 5.34 -15.77
N THR A 466 -34.91 5.04 -14.76
CA THR A 466 -34.80 5.83 -13.53
C THR A 466 -34.04 7.12 -13.82
N ALA A 467 -34.59 8.22 -13.31
CA ALA A 467 -33.93 9.52 -13.20
C ALA A 467 -32.55 9.41 -12.51
N ASP A 468 -31.63 10.31 -12.84
CA ASP A 468 -30.33 10.52 -12.18
C ASP A 468 -30.48 10.33 -10.66
N GLN A 469 -29.86 9.28 -10.12
CA GLN A 469 -29.74 9.13 -8.67
C GLN A 469 -28.75 10.20 -8.18
N PRO A 470 -29.01 10.87 -7.05
CA PRO A 470 -28.06 11.84 -6.51
C PRO A 470 -26.82 11.13 -5.99
N HIS A 471 -25.64 11.49 -6.51
CA HIS A 471 -24.36 11.00 -6.00
C HIS A 471 -23.92 11.84 -4.79
N SER A 472 -23.38 11.18 -3.77
CA SER A 472 -22.72 11.82 -2.63
C SER A 472 -21.21 11.76 -2.82
N VAL A 473 -20.53 12.91 -2.89
CA VAL A 473 -19.07 12.95 -3.07
C VAL A 473 -18.38 12.97 -1.70
N VAL A 474 -17.43 12.07 -1.49
CA VAL A 474 -16.52 12.11 -0.33
C VAL A 474 -15.11 12.51 -0.73
N GLY A 475 -14.54 13.44 0.05
CA GLY A 475 -13.15 13.88 -0.05
C GLY A 475 -12.31 13.48 1.16
N ASP A 476 -11.10 14.04 1.26
CA ASP A 476 -10.16 13.72 2.34
C ASP A 476 -10.79 13.92 3.73
N HIS A 477 -10.57 12.93 4.61
CA HIS A 477 -11.04 12.88 6.01
C HIS A 477 -12.56 12.81 6.22
N GLN A 478 -13.37 12.71 5.15
CA GLN A 478 -14.82 12.58 5.27
C GLN A 478 -15.23 11.12 5.53
N ALA A 479 -16.39 10.95 6.17
CA ALA A 479 -17.04 9.65 6.31
C ALA A 479 -18.41 9.72 5.62
N PHE A 480 -18.83 8.61 5.03
CA PHE A 480 -20.15 8.45 4.44
C PHE A 480 -20.98 7.44 5.22
N THR A 481 -22.22 7.81 5.53
CA THR A 481 -23.23 6.89 6.05
C THR A 481 -24.50 7.09 5.24
N GLY A 482 -24.87 6.05 4.52
CA GLY A 482 -26.04 5.97 3.69
C GLY A 482 -27.33 6.15 4.47
N THR A 483 -28.30 6.84 3.87
CA THR A 483 -29.59 7.11 4.51
C THR A 483 -30.79 6.82 3.61
N THR A 484 -30.55 6.55 2.32
CA THR A 484 -31.58 6.19 1.34
C THR A 484 -31.38 4.74 0.92
N GLY A 485 -32.42 4.01 0.53
CA GLY A 485 -32.26 2.57 0.24
C GLY A 485 -31.43 2.22 -1.00
N HIS A 486 -30.86 3.20 -1.72
CA HIS A 486 -29.97 3.01 -2.85
C HIS A 486 -28.99 4.18 -2.89
N ASP A 487 -27.94 4.14 -2.07
CA ASP A 487 -26.97 5.23 -2.02
C ASP A 487 -25.84 5.01 -3.06
N THR A 488 -25.48 6.07 -3.78
CA THR A 488 -24.26 6.10 -4.61
C THR A 488 -23.28 7.10 -4.00
N VAL A 489 -22.07 6.64 -3.70
CA VAL A 489 -20.99 7.45 -3.15
C VAL A 489 -19.81 7.51 -4.11
N ASP A 490 -19.44 8.73 -4.50
CA ASP A 490 -18.30 9.01 -5.34
C ASP A 490 -17.06 9.25 -4.46
N LEU A 491 -16.03 8.43 -4.64
CA LEU A 491 -14.74 8.58 -3.98
C LEU A 491 -13.78 9.33 -4.90
N ASN A 492 -13.64 10.64 -4.66
CA ASN A 492 -12.85 11.55 -5.50
C ASN A 492 -11.42 11.78 -5.01
N VAL A 493 -10.91 10.84 -4.21
CA VAL A 493 -9.56 10.86 -3.63
C VAL A 493 -8.97 9.46 -3.71
N ASP A 494 -7.64 9.34 -3.68
CA ASP A 494 -6.97 8.04 -3.74
C ASP A 494 -7.42 7.13 -2.57
N PRO A 495 -8.03 5.95 -2.83
CA PRO A 495 -8.49 5.05 -1.78
C PRO A 495 -7.37 4.64 -0.82
N THR A 496 -6.12 4.54 -1.29
CA THR A 496 -4.95 4.16 -0.47
C THR A 496 -4.52 5.25 0.51
N VAL A 497 -5.02 6.48 0.33
CA VAL A 497 -4.85 7.62 1.22
C VAL A 497 -6.09 7.78 2.09
N TYR A 498 -7.28 7.80 1.48
CA TYR A 498 -8.56 8.00 2.17
C TYR A 498 -8.76 7.00 3.32
N PHE A 499 -8.56 5.71 3.09
CA PHE A 499 -8.82 4.70 4.12
C PHE A 499 -7.73 4.56 5.20
N LYS A 500 -6.60 5.30 5.09
CA LYS A 500 -5.60 5.40 6.19
C LYS A 500 -6.08 6.31 7.31
N GLU A 501 -7.03 7.18 7.03
CA GLU A 501 -7.60 8.08 8.03
C GLU A 501 -8.44 7.30 9.04
N ALA A 502 -8.22 7.55 10.33
CA ALA A 502 -8.93 6.85 11.40
C ALA A 502 -10.45 7.06 11.33
N THR A 503 -10.88 8.23 10.84
CA THR A 503 -12.29 8.62 10.70
C THR A 503 -12.92 8.21 9.37
N ALA A 504 -12.13 7.87 8.35
CA ALA A 504 -12.67 7.46 7.06
C ALA A 504 -13.49 6.19 7.22
N HIS A 505 -14.70 6.24 6.67
CA HIS A 505 -15.64 5.12 6.67
C HIS A 505 -16.63 5.31 5.53
N ILE A 506 -16.96 4.24 4.82
CA ILE A 506 -18.05 4.25 3.84
C ILE A 506 -19.02 3.15 4.24
N GLN A 507 -20.19 3.58 4.69
CA GLN A 507 -21.26 2.69 5.08
C GLN A 507 -22.46 2.96 4.18
N GLY A 508 -22.89 1.99 3.37
CA GLY A 508 -24.15 2.11 2.66
C GLY A 508 -25.34 1.91 3.59
N SER A 509 -26.53 2.28 3.13
CA SER A 509 -27.74 2.24 3.94
C SER A 509 -28.19 0.82 4.22
N THR A 510 -28.59 0.57 5.47
CA THR A 510 -29.30 -0.66 5.88
C THR A 510 -30.82 -0.54 5.74
N VAL A 511 -31.31 0.60 5.25
CA VAL A 511 -32.74 0.88 5.10
C VAL A 511 -33.22 0.32 3.77
N HIS A 512 -33.99 -0.77 3.81
CA HIS A 512 -34.70 -1.22 2.62
C HIS A 512 -35.70 -0.15 2.14
N PRO A 513 -35.81 0.12 0.83
CA PRO A 513 -36.70 1.13 0.28
C PRO A 513 -38.13 0.98 0.82
N ALA A 514 -38.66 2.04 1.43
CA ALA A 514 -39.99 2.05 2.03
C ALA A 514 -41.09 2.36 0.99
N ASP A 515 -41.14 1.64 -0.14
CA ASP A 515 -42.26 1.65 -1.09
C ASP A 515 -42.15 0.50 -2.12
N ALA A 516 -43.29 -0.14 -2.41
CA ALA A 516 -43.64 -0.93 -3.60
C ALA A 516 -43.14 -2.38 -3.74
N THR A 517 -43.77 -3.31 -3.00
CA THR A 517 -44.18 -4.67 -3.48
C THR A 517 -43.12 -5.64 -4.06
N SER A 518 -41.84 -5.28 -4.11
CA SER A 518 -40.73 -6.12 -4.56
C SER A 518 -39.73 -6.30 -3.39
N PRO A 519 -39.36 -7.53 -3.02
CA PRO A 519 -38.44 -7.81 -1.91
C PRO A 519 -36.96 -7.67 -2.35
N THR A 520 -36.65 -6.73 -3.24
CA THR A 520 -35.27 -6.51 -3.70
C THR A 520 -34.51 -5.72 -2.63
N PRO A 521 -33.37 -6.22 -2.13
CA PRO A 521 -32.55 -5.48 -1.17
C PRO A 521 -32.10 -4.12 -1.73
N ALA A 522 -31.76 -3.21 -0.80
CA ALA A 522 -31.05 -1.98 -1.13
C ALA A 522 -29.75 -2.31 -1.89
N VAL A 523 -29.45 -1.56 -2.94
CA VAL A 523 -28.20 -1.70 -3.71
C VAL A 523 -27.45 -0.39 -3.60
N ASN A 524 -26.34 -0.41 -2.85
CA ASN A 524 -25.47 0.73 -2.63
C ASN A 524 -24.20 0.59 -3.46
N THR A 525 -23.77 1.72 -4.05
CA THR A 525 -22.66 1.77 -5.00
C THR A 525 -21.55 2.66 -4.48
N LEU A 526 -20.32 2.14 -4.48
CA LEU A 526 -19.10 2.95 -4.33
C LEU A 526 -18.48 3.14 -5.71
N HIS A 527 -18.38 4.39 -6.16
CA HIS A 527 -17.88 4.77 -7.47
C HIS A 527 -16.53 5.48 -7.35
N LEU A 528 -15.54 4.99 -8.09
CA LEU A 528 -14.22 5.59 -8.20
C LEU A 528 -14.20 6.63 -9.32
N THR A 529 -13.90 7.88 -9.00
CA THR A 529 -13.89 8.97 -9.99
C THR A 529 -12.48 9.36 -10.45
N GLY A 530 -11.43 8.77 -9.87
CA GLY A 530 -10.04 9.07 -10.23
C GLY A 530 -9.45 8.07 -11.23
N ASP A 531 -8.30 8.44 -11.80
CA ASP A 531 -7.52 7.59 -12.71
C ASP A 531 -6.51 6.70 -11.95
N HIS A 532 -6.32 5.46 -12.40
CA HIS A 532 -5.30 4.50 -11.91
C HIS A 532 -5.33 4.24 -10.40
N GLN A 533 -6.50 4.36 -9.78
CA GLN A 533 -6.72 4.13 -8.37
C GLN A 533 -6.67 2.64 -8.03
N ILE A 534 -6.20 2.34 -6.82
CA ILE A 534 -6.18 0.98 -6.28
C ILE A 534 -7.12 0.94 -5.08
N LEU A 535 -8.22 0.18 -5.20
CA LEU A 535 -9.10 -0.13 -4.08
C LEU A 535 -8.83 -1.56 -3.61
N ASP A 536 -8.25 -1.69 -2.41
CA ASP A 536 -7.94 -3.00 -1.82
C ASP A 536 -8.93 -3.35 -0.70
N LEU A 537 -10.02 -4.04 -1.06
CA LEU A 537 -11.07 -4.43 -0.13
C LEU A 537 -10.59 -5.44 0.92
N THR A 538 -9.55 -6.23 0.61
CA THR A 538 -9.06 -7.30 1.50
C THR A 538 -8.55 -6.77 2.84
N SER A 539 -8.25 -5.47 2.91
CA SER A 539 -7.82 -4.75 4.11
C SER A 539 -8.91 -3.86 4.73
N LEU A 540 -10.05 -3.69 4.04
CA LEU A 540 -11.06 -2.67 4.35
C LEU A 540 -12.42 -3.24 4.78
N THR A 541 -12.73 -4.50 4.51
CA THR A 541 -14.01 -5.11 4.92
C THR A 541 -13.86 -6.01 6.15
N GLY A 542 -14.99 -6.32 6.81
CA GLY A 542 -15.02 -7.22 7.96
C GLY A 542 -16.24 -7.04 8.86
N LYS A 543 -16.45 -7.98 9.78
CA LYS A 543 -17.50 -7.89 10.83
C LYS A 543 -17.01 -7.24 12.12
N THR A 544 -15.89 -6.50 12.07
CA THR A 544 -15.28 -5.85 13.23
C THR A 544 -15.52 -4.33 13.19
N ALA A 545 -15.38 -3.66 14.33
CA ALA A 545 -15.47 -2.20 14.40
C ALA A 545 -14.34 -1.45 13.65
N ALA A 546 -13.39 -2.18 13.06
CA ALA A 546 -12.29 -1.64 12.27
C ALA A 546 -12.55 -1.71 10.75
N ALA A 547 -13.61 -2.41 10.29
CA ALA A 547 -13.95 -2.49 8.88
C ALA A 547 -14.35 -1.11 8.37
N LYS A 548 -13.70 -0.62 7.32
CA LYS A 548 -13.83 0.74 6.78
C LYS A 548 -14.92 0.85 5.72
N ILE A 549 -15.28 -0.26 5.08
CA ILE A 549 -16.35 -0.36 4.08
C ILE A 549 -17.37 -1.40 4.54
N SER A 550 -18.65 -1.05 4.50
CA SER A 550 -19.76 -1.94 4.86
C SER A 550 -21.05 -1.59 4.11
N GLY A 551 -21.86 -2.60 3.75
CA GLY A 551 -23.15 -2.38 3.08
C GLY A 551 -23.01 -1.72 1.71
N ILE A 552 -21.99 -2.11 0.95
CA ILE A 552 -21.74 -1.65 -0.41
C ILE A 552 -21.75 -2.88 -1.32
N GLU A 553 -22.77 -3.01 -2.14
CA GLU A 553 -23.02 -4.20 -2.95
C GLU A 553 -22.46 -4.07 -4.38
N VAL A 554 -22.22 -2.84 -4.83
CA VAL A 554 -21.67 -2.53 -6.16
C VAL A 554 -20.40 -1.69 -6.01
N ILE A 555 -19.33 -2.10 -6.69
CA ILE A 555 -18.13 -1.28 -6.89
C ILE A 555 -18.11 -0.83 -8.34
N ASP A 556 -18.10 0.47 -8.58
CA ASP A 556 -17.96 1.05 -9.90
C ASP A 556 -16.56 1.62 -10.09
N LEU A 557 -15.81 1.06 -11.03
CA LEU A 557 -14.43 1.45 -11.32
C LEU A 557 -14.32 2.65 -12.26
N GLY A 558 -15.42 3.19 -12.78
CA GLY A 558 -15.43 4.45 -13.53
C GLY A 558 -14.78 4.42 -14.92
N GLY A 559 -14.07 3.35 -15.30
CA GLY A 559 -13.47 3.21 -16.63
C GLY A 559 -12.13 3.93 -16.83
N HIS A 560 -11.34 4.07 -15.76
CA HIS A 560 -10.17 4.95 -15.68
C HIS A 560 -8.87 4.21 -15.33
N GLU A 561 -8.73 2.96 -15.78
CA GLU A 561 -7.59 2.06 -15.47
C GLU A 561 -7.48 1.75 -13.97
N ASN A 562 -8.62 1.61 -13.30
CA ASN A 562 -8.68 1.37 -11.86
C ASN A 562 -8.55 -0.12 -11.53
N HIS A 563 -7.91 -0.41 -10.40
CA HIS A 563 -7.61 -1.76 -9.94
C HIS A 563 -8.36 -2.08 -8.64
N LEU A 564 -9.19 -3.11 -8.67
CA LEU A 564 -9.88 -3.64 -7.49
C LEU A 564 -9.21 -4.92 -7.01
N LYS A 565 -8.82 -4.98 -5.73
CA LYS A 565 -8.47 -6.23 -5.08
C LYS A 565 -9.58 -6.64 -4.13
N LEU A 566 -10.03 -7.88 -4.24
CA LEU A 566 -11.01 -8.44 -3.32
C LEU A 566 -10.77 -9.94 -3.10
N SER A 567 -11.44 -10.48 -2.10
CA SER A 567 -11.38 -11.86 -1.68
C SER A 567 -12.77 -12.46 -1.53
N LEU A 568 -12.86 -13.78 -1.41
CA LEU A 568 -14.10 -14.46 -1.00
C LEU A 568 -14.70 -13.88 0.29
N THR A 569 -13.86 -13.46 1.23
CA THR A 569 -14.31 -12.84 2.49
C THR A 569 -15.03 -11.52 2.23
N ASP A 570 -14.55 -10.72 1.27
CA ASP A 570 -15.16 -9.44 0.93
C ASP A 570 -16.54 -9.62 0.30
N VAL A 571 -16.68 -10.57 -0.63
CA VAL A 571 -17.98 -10.89 -1.25
C VAL A 571 -18.98 -11.40 -0.21
N LEU A 572 -18.53 -12.19 0.77
CA LEU A 572 -19.36 -12.67 1.87
C LEU A 572 -19.72 -11.57 2.90
N ASN A 573 -18.89 -10.54 3.04
CA ASN A 573 -19.12 -9.43 3.97
C ASN A 573 -19.98 -8.32 3.37
N LEU A 574 -19.84 -8.08 2.07
CA LEU A 574 -20.46 -6.96 1.37
C LEU A 574 -21.64 -7.36 0.47
N GLY A 575 -21.63 -8.57 -0.08
CA GLY A 575 -22.70 -9.04 -0.94
C GLY A 575 -23.99 -9.34 -0.19
N GLU A 576 -25.10 -9.39 -0.90
CA GLU A 576 -26.41 -9.78 -0.35
C GLU A 576 -27.07 -10.84 -1.22
N GLN A 577 -28.01 -11.59 -0.65
CA GLN A 577 -28.69 -12.67 -1.36
C GLN A 577 -29.65 -12.13 -2.41
N ASP A 578 -29.63 -12.72 -3.61
CA ASP A 578 -30.60 -12.46 -4.68
C ASP A 578 -30.67 -11.00 -5.19
N LEU A 579 -29.56 -10.26 -5.15
CA LEU A 579 -29.50 -8.86 -5.58
C LEU A 579 -29.73 -8.68 -7.08
N PHE A 580 -29.00 -9.44 -7.90
CA PHE A 580 -28.92 -9.26 -9.34
C PHE A 580 -29.49 -10.45 -10.10
N GLN A 581 -29.35 -11.66 -9.53
CA GLN A 581 -29.95 -12.89 -10.02
C GLN A 581 -30.70 -13.58 -8.88
N LYS A 582 -31.87 -14.17 -9.15
CA LYS A 582 -32.67 -14.87 -8.13
C LYS A 582 -32.36 -16.36 -8.10
N ASP A 583 -31.15 -16.72 -7.65
CA ASP A 583 -30.63 -18.09 -7.64
C ASP A 583 -30.28 -18.60 -6.23
N GLY A 584 -30.54 -17.80 -5.21
CA GLY A 584 -30.31 -18.10 -3.79
C GLY A 584 -28.88 -17.87 -3.34
N LYS A 585 -27.98 -17.31 -4.17
CA LYS A 585 -26.59 -17.04 -3.80
C LYS A 585 -26.40 -15.62 -3.31
N GLN A 586 -25.37 -15.43 -2.49
CA GLN A 586 -24.90 -14.10 -2.07
C GLN A 586 -24.13 -13.46 -3.22
N GLN A 587 -24.45 -12.23 -3.58
CA GLN A 587 -23.98 -11.61 -4.81
C GLN A 587 -23.37 -10.23 -4.55
N MET A 588 -22.32 -9.91 -5.31
CA MET A 588 -21.71 -8.59 -5.40
C MET A 588 -21.46 -8.27 -6.88
N MET A 589 -21.44 -6.99 -7.24
CA MET A 589 -21.23 -6.54 -8.61
C MET A 589 -20.06 -5.57 -8.75
N VAL A 590 -19.35 -5.69 -9.87
CA VAL A 590 -18.29 -4.76 -10.28
C VAL A 590 -18.64 -4.19 -11.65
N ASN A 591 -18.83 -2.88 -11.70
CA ASN A 591 -18.96 -2.11 -12.93
C ASN A 591 -17.59 -1.55 -13.32
N GLY A 592 -17.37 -1.38 -14.62
CA GLY A 592 -16.12 -0.84 -15.14
C GLY A 592 -16.06 -0.93 -16.66
N ALA A 593 -14.91 -0.55 -17.22
CA ALA A 593 -14.67 -0.56 -18.65
C ALA A 593 -13.32 -1.22 -19.01
N ASP A 594 -13.00 -1.22 -20.31
CA ASP A 594 -11.68 -1.64 -20.79
C ASP A 594 -10.57 -0.82 -20.13
N GLY A 595 -9.58 -1.49 -19.54
CA GLY A 595 -8.48 -0.87 -18.81
C GLY A 595 -8.56 -1.11 -17.30
N ASP A 596 -9.76 -1.26 -16.76
CA ASP A 596 -9.95 -1.61 -15.35
C ASP A 596 -9.60 -3.09 -15.10
N SER A 597 -9.24 -3.43 -13.86
CA SER A 597 -8.96 -4.82 -13.50
C SER A 597 -9.43 -5.22 -12.11
N VAL A 598 -9.71 -6.50 -11.96
CA VAL A 598 -10.06 -7.17 -10.71
C VAL A 598 -9.06 -8.28 -10.40
N ASP A 599 -8.45 -8.21 -9.22
CA ASP A 599 -7.66 -9.30 -8.60
C ASP A 599 -8.55 -9.98 -7.55
N LEU A 600 -8.98 -11.21 -7.86
CA LEU A 600 -9.88 -11.99 -7.02
C LEU A 600 -9.12 -13.13 -6.34
N SER A 601 -8.94 -12.99 -5.03
CA SER A 601 -8.24 -13.94 -4.19
C SER A 601 -9.17 -14.96 -3.51
N ASN A 602 -8.62 -16.15 -3.31
CA ASN A 602 -9.27 -17.24 -2.59
C ASN A 602 -8.44 -17.62 -1.37
N ALA A 603 -8.98 -17.39 -0.18
CA ALA A 603 -8.37 -17.82 1.08
C ALA A 603 -9.35 -18.73 1.82
N HIS A 604 -8.83 -19.75 2.51
CA HIS A 604 -9.66 -20.63 3.34
C HIS A 604 -10.36 -19.81 4.44
N ILE A 605 -11.68 -19.99 4.56
CA ILE A 605 -12.51 -19.35 5.58
C ILE A 605 -13.08 -20.43 6.48
N ALA A 606 -12.83 -20.32 7.79
CA ALA A 606 -13.36 -21.26 8.77
C ALA A 606 -14.91 -21.31 8.71
N GLY A 607 -15.45 -22.49 8.45
CA GLY A 607 -16.91 -22.71 8.35
C GLY A 607 -17.49 -22.56 6.95
N VAL A 608 -16.68 -22.21 5.96
CA VAL A 608 -17.02 -22.28 4.52
C VAL A 608 -16.33 -23.51 3.94
N ALA A 609 -16.98 -24.21 3.01
CA ALA A 609 -16.35 -25.37 2.38
C ALA A 609 -15.23 -24.91 1.44
N ASP A 610 -14.13 -25.67 1.39
CA ASP A 610 -13.05 -25.42 0.45
C ASP A 610 -13.58 -25.46 -0.99
N GLY A 611 -13.12 -24.54 -1.82
CA GLY A 611 -13.57 -24.40 -3.20
C GLY A 611 -12.66 -23.48 -4.00
N VAL A 612 -13.04 -23.22 -5.24
CA VAL A 612 -12.33 -22.33 -6.16
C VAL A 612 -13.31 -21.43 -6.90
N TRP A 613 -12.83 -20.26 -7.31
CA TRP A 613 -13.54 -19.41 -8.26
C TRP A 613 -13.42 -19.96 -9.67
N HIS A 614 -14.54 -19.96 -10.38
CA HIS A 614 -14.62 -20.29 -11.79
C HIS A 614 -15.69 -19.42 -12.46
N GLN A 615 -15.50 -19.15 -13.74
CA GLN A 615 -16.53 -18.46 -14.52
C GLN A 615 -17.64 -19.47 -14.87
N GLU A 616 -18.84 -19.22 -14.37
CA GLU A 616 -19.99 -20.11 -14.59
C GLU A 616 -20.80 -19.68 -15.84
N GLY A 617 -20.84 -18.39 -16.15
CA GLY A 617 -21.59 -17.90 -17.31
C GLY A 617 -21.61 -16.38 -17.46
N THR A 618 -22.71 -15.89 -18.03
CA THR A 618 -22.97 -14.46 -18.18
C THR A 618 -24.38 -14.09 -17.73
N ALA A 619 -24.55 -12.87 -17.23
CA ALA A 619 -25.82 -12.33 -16.77
C ALA A 619 -26.10 -10.96 -17.43
N GLN A 620 -27.38 -10.61 -17.55
CA GLN A 620 -27.83 -9.29 -18.01
C GLN A 620 -28.44 -8.53 -16.83
N VAL A 621 -27.85 -7.40 -16.47
CA VAL A 621 -28.38 -6.52 -15.42
C VAL A 621 -28.46 -5.11 -15.95
N GLY A 622 -29.66 -4.51 -15.93
CA GLY A 622 -29.88 -3.17 -16.48
C GLY A 622 -29.58 -3.02 -17.98
N GLY A 623 -29.55 -4.12 -18.75
CA GLY A 623 -29.15 -4.12 -20.16
C GLY A 623 -27.63 -4.16 -20.40
N VAL A 624 -26.83 -4.28 -19.33
CA VAL A 624 -25.38 -4.46 -19.38
C VAL A 624 -25.04 -5.94 -19.15
N THR A 625 -24.02 -6.43 -19.86
CA THR A 625 -23.60 -7.83 -19.79
C THR A 625 -22.46 -8.01 -18.79
N TYR A 626 -22.59 -8.99 -17.90
CA TYR A 626 -21.61 -9.33 -16.87
C TYR A 626 -21.13 -10.77 -17.05
N ASN A 627 -19.85 -11.02 -16.81
CA ASN A 627 -19.32 -12.36 -16.56
C ASN A 627 -19.61 -12.74 -15.11
N VAL A 628 -20.17 -13.93 -14.89
CA VAL A 628 -20.52 -14.44 -13.56
C VAL A 628 -19.44 -15.39 -13.09
N TYR A 629 -18.79 -15.07 -11.98
CA TYR A 629 -17.82 -15.93 -11.31
C TYR A 629 -18.47 -16.52 -10.06
N GLU A 630 -18.45 -17.84 -9.95
CA GLU A 630 -19.00 -18.59 -8.82
C GLU A 630 -17.88 -19.26 -8.02
N HIS A 631 -18.03 -19.28 -6.70
CA HIS A 631 -17.14 -20.02 -5.83
C HIS A 631 -17.70 -21.43 -5.52
N SER A 632 -16.99 -22.49 -5.87
CA SER A 632 -17.54 -23.87 -5.79
C SER A 632 -17.83 -24.38 -4.36
N GLY A 633 -17.26 -23.72 -3.34
CA GLY A 633 -17.41 -24.09 -1.92
C GLY A 633 -18.25 -23.11 -1.10
N ALA A 634 -18.62 -21.96 -1.68
CA ALA A 634 -19.38 -20.90 -1.01
C ALA A 634 -20.61 -20.59 -1.86
N HIS A 635 -21.79 -20.41 -1.25
CA HIS A 635 -23.01 -20.10 -2.00
C HIS A 635 -23.00 -18.61 -2.44
N THR A 636 -22.05 -18.26 -3.31
CA THR A 636 -21.64 -16.89 -3.57
C THR A 636 -21.20 -16.68 -5.01
N GLU A 637 -21.54 -15.52 -5.59
CA GLU A 637 -21.16 -15.11 -6.94
C GLU A 637 -20.66 -13.66 -6.97
N LEU A 638 -19.80 -13.38 -7.95
CA LEU A 638 -19.32 -12.05 -8.30
C LEU A 638 -19.64 -11.78 -9.78
N LEU A 639 -20.41 -10.73 -10.03
CA LEU A 639 -20.76 -10.28 -11.38
C LEU A 639 -19.79 -9.17 -11.80
N ILE A 640 -18.99 -9.40 -12.85
CA ILE A 640 -18.02 -8.42 -13.35
C ILE A 640 -18.41 -8.00 -14.76
N GLN A 641 -18.54 -6.70 -14.99
CA GLN A 641 -18.93 -6.15 -16.28
C GLN A 641 -17.94 -6.57 -17.38
N GLN A 642 -18.45 -6.93 -18.56
CA GLN A 642 -17.58 -7.28 -19.68
C GLN A 642 -16.73 -6.08 -20.11
N GLY A 643 -15.41 -6.29 -20.25
CA GLY A 643 -14.41 -5.27 -20.54
C GLY A 643 -13.35 -5.15 -19.44
N VAL A 644 -13.77 -5.37 -18.18
CA VAL A 644 -12.88 -5.41 -17.01
C VAL A 644 -12.00 -6.67 -17.06
N GLN A 645 -10.69 -6.49 -16.89
CA GLN A 645 -9.73 -7.60 -16.83
C GLN A 645 -9.83 -8.31 -15.48
N ILE A 646 -9.60 -9.62 -15.45
CA ILE A 646 -9.65 -10.39 -14.19
C ILE A 646 -8.44 -11.31 -14.02
N ALA A 647 -7.89 -11.32 -12.82
CA ALA A 647 -6.94 -12.30 -12.34
C ALA A 647 -7.58 -13.15 -11.22
N LEU A 648 -7.63 -14.47 -11.42
CA LEU A 648 -8.15 -15.42 -10.43
C LEU A 648 -6.99 -16.09 -9.69
N HIS A 649 -6.98 -15.98 -8.36
CA HIS A 649 -5.99 -16.58 -7.48
C HIS A 649 -6.66 -17.63 -6.59
N ASN A 650 -6.77 -18.85 -7.12
CA ASN A 650 -7.47 -19.99 -6.50
C ASN A 650 -6.70 -20.72 -5.42
#